data_AF-A0A6V7TJ14-F1
#
_entry.id   AF-A0A6V7TJ14-F1
#
_cell.length_a   1.000
_cell.length_b   1.000
_cell.length_c   1.000
_cell.angle_alpha   90.00
_cell.angle_beta   90.00
_cell.angle_gamma   90.00
#
_symmetry.space_group_name_H-M   'P 1'
#
loop_
_entity.id
_entity.type
_entity.pdbx_description
1 polymer ?
#
loop_
_entity_poly.entity_id
_entity_poly.type
_entity_poly.pdbx_seq_one_letter_code
_entity_poly.pdbx_strand_id
1 'polypeptide(L)'
;MNKKQQCCYCNKNNLNHNKINTNNCDKLTSNFPVDPIKDFTQRLLDTQYLFNENEDKNKRKYSLISNEIYDNDVDEDISGIDGSGIQSNDSSTNSLIEWNRRFQQSSPHVYFHKNKQKPSFSSLSNGSIFRIEQKTRYSTSTTNSTSLWPLKNSSHKKLKLNKNNSFPTKSFKTRKRKKQQKSSNKNTNYYFPFIIISLLLLSIILLAYSVILIAKQQIEINLQQSDTLPPYKRLLRENVEKNNETSSKLMELFNGTKIVESLKWISSNMHVAGTEEQLNLMNTLAEKYKSFGFNVQDFEYPSVLLSTPDYSSPNTIHAWSDRYFRWELISSGVGRLPLNTTMDNELKQQLEDDPRIHLWWNAYSLNGTALSNLVYANYGTNDDFELLKKSNISISGKIVLIRYGGIFRGDKVFNAEKRGAVGVILYSDPIDYVLGNETFPNAVWLPPSGSQRGTLYRGIGDPETPLLPSLDYVHREFTEKQLRLTGILPNIPVTCIGYHDAQRIFERMDGEPAIWSRWSGALPVTYRLTGNNLFRMDVKTKNVHRPIKNFIAKLEGSEEPDKWVLLGNHADAWSKGSIDPGTGTSIMLEMARVLSIYSKETGWRPRRTIIFCQWDAEEFGLIGSTEWVEQNLLQLKQRAVAYINLDNFNGNLTLNIKAVPLLYRLIVDVASRQFS
;
A
#
# COMPACT_ATOMS: atom_id res chain seq x y z
N MET A 1 34.24 -30.47 34.01
CA MET A 1 35.23 -30.50 35.11
C MET A 1 36.33 -29.48 34.83
N ASN A 2 36.29 -28.38 35.60
CA ASN A 2 37.34 -27.45 36.05
C ASN A 2 38.60 -27.07 35.23
N LYS A 3 38.96 -25.78 35.45
CA LYS A 3 40.25 -25.05 35.33
C LYS A 3 40.34 -24.20 34.06
N LYS A 4 40.77 -22.92 34.06
CA LYS A 4 41.42 -21.96 34.98
C LYS A 4 41.26 -20.58 34.29
N GLN A 5 40.79 -19.49 34.90
CA GLN A 5 41.52 -18.50 35.72
C GLN A 5 42.79 -17.88 35.09
N GLN A 6 42.70 -16.57 34.76
CA GLN A 6 43.73 -15.50 34.86
C GLN A 6 43.06 -14.17 34.43
N CYS A 7 42.67 -13.21 35.30
CA CYS A 7 43.46 -12.18 36.03
C CYS A 7 44.40 -11.38 35.10
N CYS A 8 44.53 -10.04 35.10
CA CYS A 8 44.11 -8.91 35.96
C CYS A 8 44.48 -7.59 35.22
N TYR A 9 43.86 -6.44 35.56
CA TYR A 9 44.55 -5.14 35.60
C TYR A 9 43.86 -4.14 36.55
N CYS A 10 44.57 -3.78 37.65
CA CYS A 10 44.69 -2.50 38.39
C CYS A 10 43.44 -1.65 38.76
N ASN A 11 43.31 -0.95 39.91
CA ASN A 11 44.22 -0.61 41.02
C ASN A 11 43.41 0.03 42.21
N LYS A 12 43.85 -0.23 43.44
CA LYS A 12 43.91 0.62 44.67
C LYS A 12 42.72 1.52 45.11
N ASN A 13 42.15 1.22 46.30
CA ASN A 13 42.54 1.86 47.57
C ASN A 13 41.79 1.29 48.80
N ASN A 14 42.54 1.06 49.88
CA ASN A 14 42.09 0.62 51.21
C ASN A 14 41.41 1.76 51.99
N LEU A 15 40.46 1.44 52.87
CA LEU A 15 40.54 1.71 54.32
C LEU A 15 39.29 1.23 55.10
N ASN A 16 39.55 0.27 56.00
CA ASN A 16 39.04 0.03 57.34
C ASN A 16 37.52 -0.04 57.68
N HIS A 17 37.21 -1.22 58.23
CA HIS A 17 36.06 -1.57 59.07
C HIS A 17 35.74 -0.56 60.17
N ASN A 18 34.45 -0.27 60.33
CA ASN A 18 33.81 -0.18 61.65
C ASN A 18 32.36 -0.68 61.58
N LYS A 19 32.01 -1.51 62.57
CA LYS A 19 30.72 -2.19 62.76
C LYS A 19 29.59 -1.18 62.91
N ILE A 20 28.46 -1.39 62.22
CA ILE A 20 27.14 -0.91 62.66
C ILE A 20 26.09 -2.02 62.50
N ASN A 21 25.32 -2.16 63.58
CA ASN A 21 24.23 -3.09 63.88
C ASN A 21 23.35 -3.57 62.71
N THR A 22 23.23 -4.89 62.61
CA THR A 22 22.07 -5.59 62.05
C THR A 22 20.87 -5.40 62.97
N ASN A 23 20.00 -4.43 62.68
CA ASN A 23 18.63 -4.36 63.22
C ASN A 23 17.78 -3.32 62.45
N ASN A 24 17.75 -3.39 61.11
CA ASN A 24 16.80 -2.58 60.33
C ASN A 24 16.50 -3.10 58.90
N CYS A 25 16.58 -4.42 58.65
CA CYS A 25 16.25 -4.99 57.34
C CYS A 25 14.82 -5.56 57.21
N ASP A 26 13.98 -5.50 58.24
CA ASP A 26 12.63 -6.09 58.20
C ASP A 26 11.48 -5.06 58.07
N LYS A 27 11.75 -3.86 57.54
CA LYS A 27 10.70 -2.84 57.30
C LYS A 27 10.73 -2.16 55.92
N LEU A 28 11.33 -2.80 54.91
CA LEU A 28 11.35 -2.27 53.53
C LEU A 28 10.93 -3.29 52.45
N THR A 29 10.12 -4.29 52.78
CA THR A 29 9.64 -5.30 51.82
C THR A 29 8.12 -5.41 51.70
N SER A 30 7.36 -4.44 52.20
CA SER A 30 5.91 -4.37 52.03
C SER A 30 5.51 -3.05 51.37
N ASN A 31 5.60 -2.96 50.03
CA ASN A 31 4.74 -2.13 49.15
C ASN A 31 5.25 -2.05 47.70
N PHE A 32 5.41 -3.20 47.04
CA PHE A 32 5.45 -3.22 45.56
C PHE A 32 4.58 -4.35 45.03
N PRO A 33 3.37 -4.06 44.52
CA PRO A 33 2.65 -4.99 43.69
C PRO A 33 2.52 -4.41 42.28
N VAL A 34 3.60 -4.42 41.49
CA VAL A 34 3.48 -4.35 40.02
C VAL A 34 4.59 -5.19 39.41
N ASP A 35 4.18 -6.23 38.67
CA ASP A 35 5.06 -7.08 37.87
C ASP A 35 5.71 -6.22 36.77
N PRO A 36 7.04 -6.02 36.75
CA PRO A 36 7.71 -5.12 35.80
C PRO A 36 7.43 -5.49 34.33
N ILE A 37 7.17 -6.78 34.07
CA ILE A 37 6.83 -7.30 32.75
C ILE A 37 5.43 -6.83 32.33
N LYS A 38 4.47 -6.78 33.24
CA LYS A 38 3.13 -6.26 32.95
C LYS A 38 3.14 -4.76 32.74
N ASP A 39 3.93 -4.03 33.51
CA ASP A 39 4.04 -2.57 33.39
C ASP A 39 4.71 -2.14 32.09
N PHE A 40 5.76 -2.85 31.64
CA PHE A 40 6.38 -2.59 30.33
C PHE A 40 5.50 -3.02 29.15
N THR A 41 4.85 -4.19 29.24
CA THR A 41 3.88 -4.63 28.21
C THR A 41 2.70 -3.68 28.13
N GLN A 42 2.20 -3.20 29.28
CA GLN A 42 1.17 -2.17 29.32
C GLN A 42 1.69 -0.86 28.76
N ARG A 43 2.94 -0.45 29.01
CA ARG A 43 3.50 0.76 28.40
C ARG A 43 3.67 0.65 26.89
N LEU A 44 4.14 -0.47 26.35
CA LEU A 44 4.20 -0.73 24.90
C LEU A 44 2.81 -0.74 24.27
N LEU A 45 1.86 -1.45 24.90
CA LEU A 45 0.46 -1.49 24.47
C LEU A 45 -0.21 -0.11 24.61
N ASP A 46 0.13 0.66 25.64
CA ASP A 46 -0.34 2.02 25.86
C ASP A 46 0.33 2.99 24.90
N THR A 47 1.58 2.77 24.46
CA THR A 47 2.16 3.61 23.41
C THR A 47 1.42 3.33 22.10
N GLN A 48 1.15 2.06 21.79
CA GLN A 48 0.36 1.65 20.63
C GLN A 48 -1.11 2.13 20.73
N TYR A 49 -1.73 2.05 21.92
CA TYR A 49 -3.09 2.49 22.20
C TYR A 49 -3.18 4.01 22.19
N LEU A 50 -2.17 4.75 22.66
CA LEU A 50 -2.09 6.21 22.53
C LEU A 50 -1.85 6.65 21.09
N PHE A 51 -1.11 5.89 20.28
CA PHE A 51 -1.01 6.16 18.83
C PHE A 51 -2.37 5.94 18.14
N ASN A 52 -3.07 4.86 18.44
CA ASN A 52 -4.39 4.55 17.87
C ASN A 52 -5.53 5.44 18.41
N GLU A 53 -5.55 5.75 19.72
CA GLU A 53 -6.50 6.69 20.32
C GLU A 53 -6.22 8.12 19.90
N ASN A 54 -4.97 8.55 19.72
CA ASN A 54 -4.69 9.89 19.20
C ASN A 54 -5.07 9.97 17.71
N GLU A 55 -4.95 8.89 16.94
CA GLU A 55 -5.56 8.84 15.61
C GLU A 55 -7.08 8.99 15.68
N ASP A 56 -7.77 8.25 16.55
CA ASP A 56 -9.24 8.29 16.67
C ASP A 56 -9.77 9.59 17.31
N LYS A 57 -9.06 10.16 18.29
CA LYS A 57 -9.38 11.44 18.92
C LYS A 57 -9.05 12.61 17.99
N ASN A 58 -7.95 12.56 17.23
CA ASN A 58 -7.68 13.57 16.21
C ASN A 58 -8.70 13.47 15.06
N LYS A 59 -9.09 12.26 14.63
CA LYS A 59 -10.19 12.06 13.64
C LYS A 59 -11.51 12.66 14.12
N ARG A 60 -11.88 12.50 15.40
CA ARG A 60 -13.06 13.16 16.00
C ARG A 60 -12.91 14.67 16.15
N LYS A 61 -11.70 15.16 16.47
CA LYS A 61 -11.43 16.61 16.61
C LYS A 61 -11.44 17.32 15.25
N TYR A 62 -10.93 16.67 14.19
CA TYR A 62 -11.01 17.18 12.82
C TYR A 62 -12.44 17.16 12.26
N SER A 63 -13.31 16.22 12.68
CA SER A 63 -14.74 16.25 12.30
C SER A 63 -15.55 17.31 13.06
N LEU A 64 -15.08 17.77 14.22
CA LEU A 64 -15.70 18.87 14.99
C LEU A 64 -15.21 20.24 14.48
N ILE A 65 -13.93 20.37 14.17
CA ILE A 65 -13.36 21.60 13.59
C ILE A 65 -13.91 21.86 12.16
N SER A 66 -14.24 20.82 11.39
CA SER A 66 -14.91 20.99 10.09
C SER A 66 -16.34 21.53 10.20
N ASN A 67 -16.98 21.42 11.37
CA ASN A 67 -18.31 21.97 11.63
C ASN A 67 -18.25 23.40 12.19
N GLU A 68 -17.15 23.83 12.81
CA GLU A 68 -17.00 25.19 13.38
C GLU A 68 -16.44 26.22 12.38
N ILE A 69 -16.04 25.83 11.16
CA ILE A 69 -15.51 26.74 10.13
C ILE A 69 -16.59 27.19 9.12
N TYR A 70 -17.85 26.73 9.28
CA TYR A 70 -18.96 27.12 8.38
C TYR A 70 -20.04 28.02 8.99
N ASP A 71 -19.89 28.47 10.23
CA ASP A 71 -20.77 29.47 10.84
C ASP A 71 -19.95 30.59 11.48
N ASN A 72 -19.55 31.56 10.65
CA ASN A 72 -19.23 32.93 11.07
C ASN A 72 -19.31 33.82 9.83
N ASP A 73 -20.45 34.48 9.65
CA ASP A 73 -20.62 35.86 9.17
C ASP A 73 -22.03 36.07 8.57
N VAL A 74 -23.02 36.40 9.41
CA VAL A 74 -24.09 37.36 9.10
C VAL A 74 -24.59 37.99 10.42
N ASP A 75 -24.26 39.26 10.64
CA ASP A 75 -24.98 40.15 11.57
C ASP A 75 -26.17 40.79 10.82
N GLU A 76 -27.39 40.71 11.39
CA GLU A 76 -28.19 41.86 11.86
C GLU A 76 -29.66 41.45 12.13
N ASP A 77 -30.08 41.72 13.37
CA ASP A 77 -31.40 42.09 13.92
C ASP A 77 -32.70 41.47 13.37
N ILE A 78 -33.46 40.83 14.29
CA ILE A 78 -34.81 41.27 14.73
C ILE A 78 -35.25 40.45 15.95
N SER A 79 -35.82 41.19 16.91
CA SER A 79 -36.41 40.80 18.19
C SER A 79 -37.62 39.84 18.11
N GLY A 80 -37.70 38.92 19.07
CA GLY A 80 -38.93 38.68 19.85
C GLY A 80 -39.70 37.37 19.66
N ILE A 81 -39.97 36.74 20.82
CA ILE A 81 -41.16 35.95 21.20
C ILE A 81 -41.01 34.41 21.29
N ASP A 82 -41.51 33.93 22.43
CA ASP A 82 -41.60 32.60 23.04
C ASP A 82 -42.24 31.46 22.21
N GLY A 83 -41.92 30.22 22.64
CA GLY A 83 -42.96 29.25 22.98
C GLY A 83 -43.10 27.98 22.12
N SER A 84 -42.74 26.83 22.73
CA SER A 84 -43.37 25.49 22.64
C SER A 84 -43.64 24.83 21.27
N GLY A 85 -43.27 23.55 21.12
CA GLY A 85 -43.95 22.68 20.17
C GLY A 85 -43.18 21.49 19.62
N ILE A 86 -43.60 20.30 20.04
CA ILE A 86 -43.24 18.94 19.66
C ILE A 86 -43.28 18.63 18.14
N GLN A 87 -42.50 17.59 17.76
CA GLN A 87 -42.59 16.68 16.59
C GLN A 87 -41.81 17.02 15.30
N SER A 88 -40.81 16.19 14.96
CA SER A 88 -40.78 15.50 13.65
C SER A 88 -39.71 14.41 13.53
N ASN A 89 -40.16 13.26 13.01
CA ASN A 89 -39.50 12.27 12.15
C ASN A 89 -37.97 12.27 12.02
N ASP A 90 -37.34 11.21 12.54
CA ASP A 90 -35.94 10.90 12.23
C ASP A 90 -35.83 9.76 11.22
N SER A 91 -35.74 10.13 9.95
CA SER A 91 -35.23 9.30 8.87
C SER A 91 -33.98 9.96 8.31
N SER A 92 -32.92 10.07 9.12
CA SER A 92 -31.64 10.62 8.63
C SER A 92 -30.38 10.04 9.27
N THR A 93 -30.50 9.17 10.28
CA THR A 93 -29.33 8.61 10.99
C THR A 93 -28.68 7.38 10.34
N ASN A 94 -29.25 6.85 9.25
CA ASN A 94 -28.69 5.67 8.56
C ASN A 94 -27.65 5.97 7.46
N SER A 95 -27.51 7.21 6.98
CA SER A 95 -26.56 7.53 5.88
C SER A 95 -25.16 7.94 6.36
N LEU A 96 -25.03 8.49 7.57
CA LEU A 96 -23.75 8.95 8.14
C LEU A 96 -22.91 7.80 8.75
N ILE A 97 -23.57 6.73 9.21
CA ILE A 97 -22.89 5.53 9.75
C ILE A 97 -22.30 4.67 8.62
N GLU A 98 -22.88 4.69 7.42
CA GLU A 98 -22.33 4.00 6.24
C GLU A 98 -21.13 4.73 5.62
N TRP A 99 -21.03 6.05 5.77
CA TRP A 99 -19.95 6.83 5.15
C TRP A 99 -18.63 6.71 5.92
N ASN A 100 -18.65 6.78 7.26
CA ASN A 100 -17.45 6.67 8.09
C ASN A 100 -16.82 5.26 8.11
N ARG A 101 -17.58 4.22 7.77
CA ARG A 101 -17.08 2.82 7.71
C ARG A 101 -16.22 2.52 6.48
N ARG A 102 -16.27 3.36 5.43
CA ARG A 102 -15.50 3.18 4.19
C ARG A 102 -14.02 3.58 4.31
N PHE A 103 -13.63 4.28 5.37
CA PHE A 103 -12.24 4.76 5.55
C PHE A 103 -11.30 3.77 6.29
N GLN A 104 -11.81 2.64 6.78
CA GLN A 104 -11.00 1.65 7.52
C GLN A 104 -10.38 0.53 6.65
N GLN A 105 -10.53 0.57 5.32
CA GLN A 105 -9.98 -0.48 4.45
C GLN A 105 -8.55 -0.13 3.99
N SER A 106 -7.58 -0.86 4.52
CA SER A 106 -6.24 -0.99 3.92
C SER A 106 -6.31 -1.90 2.68
N SER A 107 -5.83 -1.35 1.54
CA SER A 107 -5.75 -1.90 0.17
C SER A 107 -6.99 -1.71 -0.73
N PRO A 108 -6.82 -1.43 -2.03
CA PRO A 108 -7.80 -0.70 -2.83
C PRO A 108 -8.91 -1.62 -3.34
N HIS A 109 -10.14 -1.41 -2.87
CA HIS A 109 -11.33 -2.09 -3.39
C HIS A 109 -12.15 -1.14 -4.28
N VAL A 110 -12.27 -1.49 -5.57
CA VAL A 110 -13.22 -0.87 -6.50
C VAL A 110 -14.53 -1.65 -6.42
N TYR A 111 -15.56 -1.07 -5.80
CA TYR A 111 -16.91 -1.64 -5.78
C TYR A 111 -17.72 -1.13 -6.98
N PHE A 112 -18.28 -2.05 -7.77
CA PHE A 112 -19.41 -1.77 -8.67
C PHE A 112 -20.63 -2.61 -8.27
N HIS A 113 -21.76 -1.95 -8.06
CA HIS A 113 -23.06 -2.59 -7.83
C HIS A 113 -23.54 -3.31 -9.10
N LYS A 114 -23.79 -4.62 -9.02
CA LYS A 114 -24.55 -5.36 -10.03
C LYS A 114 -26.05 -5.27 -9.72
N ASN A 115 -26.79 -4.53 -10.54
CA ASN A 115 -28.24 -4.73 -10.67
C ASN A 115 -28.50 -5.97 -11.53
N LYS A 116 -29.20 -6.95 -10.95
CA LYS A 116 -29.68 -8.14 -11.63
C LYS A 116 -30.86 -7.78 -12.53
N GLN A 117 -30.75 -8.06 -13.83
CA GLN A 117 -31.87 -8.55 -14.64
C GLN A 117 -31.40 -9.76 -15.45
N LYS A 118 -32.10 -10.89 -15.28
CA LYS A 118 -32.00 -12.08 -16.13
C LYS A 118 -32.55 -11.73 -17.54
N PRO A 119 -32.10 -12.44 -18.59
CA PRO A 119 -32.99 -13.51 -19.07
C PRO A 119 -32.26 -14.80 -19.47
N SER A 120 -33.04 -15.88 -19.41
CA SER A 120 -32.83 -17.19 -20.00
C SER A 120 -32.73 -17.14 -21.54
N PHE A 121 -31.88 -17.98 -22.16
CA PHE A 121 -32.23 -18.70 -23.39
C PHE A 121 -31.26 -19.88 -23.64
N SER A 122 -31.83 -20.95 -24.18
CA SER A 122 -31.24 -22.25 -24.50
C SER A 122 -30.79 -22.36 -25.96
N SER A 123 -30.00 -23.42 -26.22
CA SER A 123 -29.82 -24.22 -27.46
C SER A 123 -28.72 -23.87 -28.48
N LEU A 124 -27.75 -24.80 -28.56
CA LEU A 124 -27.29 -25.60 -29.73
C LEU A 124 -26.60 -24.96 -30.95
N SER A 125 -25.30 -25.28 -31.03
CA SER A 125 -24.53 -25.91 -32.13
C SER A 125 -24.29 -25.25 -33.49
N ASN A 126 -22.99 -25.35 -33.88
CA ASN A 126 -22.36 -25.50 -35.20
C ASN A 126 -22.00 -24.26 -36.04
N GLY A 127 -20.72 -24.23 -36.44
CA GLY A 127 -20.32 -23.93 -37.82
C GLY A 127 -19.36 -22.77 -38.07
N SER A 128 -18.10 -23.13 -38.37
CA SER A 128 -17.18 -22.52 -39.35
C SER A 128 -16.69 -21.06 -39.20
N ILE A 129 -15.38 -20.96 -38.92
CA ILE A 129 -14.32 -20.19 -39.62
C ILE A 129 -14.77 -18.92 -40.35
N PHE A 130 -14.34 -17.74 -39.87
CA PHE A 130 -13.83 -16.67 -40.74
C PHE A 130 -12.85 -15.74 -39.99
N ARG A 131 -11.75 -15.45 -40.69
CA ARG A 131 -10.61 -14.60 -40.33
C ARG A 131 -10.96 -13.15 -40.63
N ILE A 132 -10.92 -12.22 -39.68
CA ILE A 132 -10.98 -10.78 -39.96
C ILE A 132 -10.02 -9.99 -39.07
N GLU A 133 -9.30 -9.11 -39.77
CA GLU A 133 -8.26 -8.19 -39.34
C GLU A 133 -8.71 -7.14 -38.32
N GLN A 134 -7.76 -6.76 -37.46
CA GLN A 134 -7.85 -5.62 -36.55
C GLN A 134 -7.90 -4.30 -37.34
N LYS A 135 -8.94 -3.49 -37.08
CA LYS A 135 -8.88 -2.04 -37.22
C LYS A 135 -9.53 -1.37 -36.02
N THR A 136 -8.69 -0.66 -35.29
CA THR A 136 -8.99 0.27 -34.21
C THR A 136 -9.91 1.40 -34.68
N ARG A 137 -11.00 1.64 -33.94
CA ARG A 137 -11.71 2.93 -33.95
C ARG A 137 -12.08 3.31 -32.54
N TYR A 138 -11.56 4.46 -32.13
CA TYR A 138 -12.04 5.28 -31.02
C TYR A 138 -13.52 5.62 -31.24
N SER A 139 -14.35 5.43 -30.21
CA SER A 139 -15.63 6.13 -30.11
C SER A 139 -15.74 6.81 -28.74
N THR A 140 -15.70 8.13 -28.80
CA THR A 140 -16.19 9.04 -27.78
C THR A 140 -17.66 8.75 -27.46
N SER A 141 -18.00 8.61 -26.18
CA SER A 141 -19.38 8.81 -25.73
C SER A 141 -19.38 9.69 -24.48
N THR A 142 -20.10 10.79 -24.63
CA THR A 142 -20.39 11.85 -23.68
C THR A 142 -21.49 11.42 -22.73
N THR A 143 -21.35 11.73 -21.44
CA THR A 143 -22.50 12.06 -20.59
C THR A 143 -22.13 13.24 -19.70
N ASN A 144 -22.87 14.33 -19.89
CA ASN A 144 -22.84 15.51 -19.04
C ASN A 144 -23.65 15.24 -17.77
N SER A 145 -23.10 15.59 -16.61
CA SER A 145 -23.89 16.12 -15.50
C SER A 145 -23.08 17.25 -14.85
N THR A 146 -23.44 18.47 -15.20
CA THR A 146 -22.94 19.72 -14.62
C THR A 146 -23.81 20.11 -13.43
N SER A 147 -23.19 20.53 -12.32
CA SER A 147 -23.72 21.62 -11.48
C SER A 147 -22.57 22.34 -10.77
N LEU A 148 -22.46 23.63 -11.10
CA LEU A 148 -21.38 24.58 -10.85
C LEU A 148 -21.39 25.18 -9.43
N TRP A 149 -20.21 25.63 -8.99
CA TRP A 149 -20.02 26.73 -8.04
C TRP A 149 -19.80 28.07 -8.78
N PRO A 150 -20.07 29.22 -8.15
CA PRO A 150 -20.44 30.44 -8.86
C PRO A 150 -19.29 31.44 -9.05
N LEU A 151 -19.31 32.16 -10.18
CA LEU A 151 -18.70 33.48 -10.29
C LEU A 151 -19.80 34.51 -10.57
N LYS A 152 -19.92 35.45 -9.63
CA LYS A 152 -20.80 36.62 -9.66
C LYS A 152 -20.35 37.60 -10.75
N ASN A 153 -21.38 38.12 -11.44
CA ASN A 153 -21.59 39.49 -11.96
C ASN A 153 -20.58 40.05 -12.96
N SER A 154 -20.95 40.77 -14.03
CA SER A 154 -22.19 41.28 -14.61
C SER A 154 -21.70 42.01 -15.89
N SER A 155 -22.33 42.03 -17.05
CA SER A 155 -23.59 42.66 -17.46
C SER A 155 -23.58 42.60 -19.01
N HIS A 156 -24.60 42.16 -19.73
CA HIS A 156 -25.71 43.01 -20.13
C HIS A 156 -26.74 42.24 -20.99
N LYS A 157 -28.01 42.61 -20.76
CA LYS A 157 -29.16 42.68 -21.68
C LYS A 157 -29.75 41.39 -22.29
N LYS A 158 -30.83 40.95 -21.63
CA LYS A 158 -31.97 40.17 -22.14
C LYS A 158 -32.56 40.77 -23.42
N LEU A 159 -32.99 39.91 -24.35
CA LEU A 159 -34.22 40.09 -25.12
C LEU A 159 -34.86 38.72 -25.39
N LYS A 160 -36.11 38.57 -24.90
CA LYS A 160 -36.98 37.40 -25.03
C LYS A 160 -37.44 37.23 -26.48
N LEU A 161 -37.56 35.99 -26.97
CA LEU A 161 -38.43 35.68 -28.11
C LEU A 161 -39.20 34.37 -27.89
N ASN A 162 -40.50 34.49 -28.15
CA ASN A 162 -41.57 33.52 -27.96
C ASN A 162 -41.51 32.34 -28.94
N LYS A 163 -42.08 31.21 -28.49
CA LYS A 163 -42.49 30.07 -29.31
C LYS A 163 -43.66 30.45 -30.21
N ASN A 164 -43.58 30.04 -31.48
CA ASN A 164 -44.63 29.37 -32.28
C ASN A 164 -44.44 29.69 -33.76
N ASN A 165 -43.99 28.72 -34.56
CA ASN A 165 -44.80 28.12 -35.62
C ASN A 165 -43.99 27.19 -36.53
N SER A 166 -44.68 26.11 -36.88
CA SER A 166 -44.35 24.93 -37.66
C SER A 166 -43.79 25.17 -39.07
N PHE A 167 -42.95 24.25 -39.54
CA PHE A 167 -42.78 23.97 -40.98
C PHE A 167 -42.77 22.45 -41.25
N PRO A 168 -43.57 21.93 -42.20
CA PRO A 168 -43.49 20.55 -42.65
C PRO A 168 -42.49 20.35 -43.80
N THR A 169 -42.05 19.10 -43.87
CA THR A 169 -41.17 18.44 -44.83
C THR A 169 -41.58 18.55 -46.31
N LYS A 170 -40.61 18.59 -47.25
CA LYS A 170 -40.45 17.56 -48.30
C LYS A 170 -39.21 17.73 -49.18
N SER A 171 -38.74 16.56 -49.61
CA SER A 171 -37.57 16.18 -50.41
C SER A 171 -37.36 16.91 -51.74
N PHE A 172 -36.10 17.05 -52.16
CA PHE A 172 -35.76 17.15 -53.59
C PHE A 172 -34.68 16.16 -54.01
N LYS A 173 -35.06 15.34 -55.01
CA LYS A 173 -34.23 14.39 -55.75
C LYS A 173 -33.29 15.11 -56.71
N THR A 174 -32.12 14.52 -56.89
CA THR A 174 -31.10 14.86 -57.89
C THR A 174 -31.62 14.61 -59.31
N ARG A 175 -31.36 15.55 -60.24
CA ARG A 175 -31.49 15.32 -61.69
C ARG A 175 -30.33 15.99 -62.42
N LYS A 176 -29.52 15.17 -63.09
CA LYS A 176 -28.42 15.57 -64.00
C LYS A 176 -28.95 16.48 -65.12
N ARG A 177 -28.18 17.49 -65.52
CA ARG A 177 -28.35 18.17 -66.82
C ARG A 177 -27.02 18.47 -67.50
N LYS A 178 -27.09 18.34 -68.82
CA LYS A 178 -26.02 18.25 -69.83
C LYS A 178 -25.28 19.59 -70.05
N LYS A 179 -24.03 19.46 -70.51
CA LYS A 179 -23.22 20.54 -71.12
C LYS A 179 -23.84 21.03 -72.43
N GLN A 180 -23.85 22.34 -72.62
CA GLN A 180 -23.85 22.99 -73.94
C GLN A 180 -22.98 24.25 -73.87
N GLN A 181 -22.07 24.40 -74.84
CA GLN A 181 -21.25 25.58 -75.08
C GLN A 181 -22.05 26.65 -75.84
N LYS A 182 -21.85 27.93 -75.54
CA LYS A 182 -21.08 28.87 -76.39
C LYS A 182 -21.08 30.33 -75.88
N SER A 183 -19.94 30.96 -76.18
CA SER A 183 -19.66 32.37 -76.52
C SER A 183 -19.89 33.52 -75.52
N SER A 184 -18.74 34.08 -75.10
CA SER A 184 -18.33 35.49 -75.10
C SER A 184 -19.40 36.59 -74.96
N ASN A 185 -19.28 37.44 -73.94
CA ASN A 185 -18.50 38.68 -74.08
C ASN A 185 -18.17 39.31 -72.72
N LYS A 186 -17.00 39.96 -72.68
CA LYS A 186 -16.36 40.58 -71.53
C LYS A 186 -17.09 41.87 -71.09
N ASN A 187 -17.13 42.13 -69.79
CA ASN A 187 -16.39 43.29 -69.27
C ASN A 187 -16.15 43.18 -67.77
N THR A 188 -14.92 43.47 -67.43
CA THR A 188 -14.20 43.08 -66.23
C THR A 188 -13.84 44.33 -65.44
N ASN A 189 -14.23 44.41 -64.17
CA ASN A 189 -13.63 45.34 -63.23
C ASN A 189 -12.58 44.58 -62.41
N TYR A 190 -11.38 44.42 -62.98
CA TYR A 190 -10.25 43.70 -62.37
C TYR A 190 -9.62 44.42 -61.15
N TYR A 191 -10.02 45.65 -60.83
CA TYR A 191 -9.46 46.41 -59.71
C TYR A 191 -10.08 46.08 -58.34
N PHE A 192 -11.32 45.58 -58.31
CA PHE A 192 -12.03 45.31 -57.06
C PHE A 192 -11.42 44.19 -56.19
N PRO A 193 -11.01 43.02 -56.75
CA PRO A 193 -10.39 41.97 -55.94
C PRO A 193 -8.99 42.34 -55.45
N PHE A 194 -8.22 43.12 -56.19
CA PHE A 194 -6.87 43.54 -55.79
C PHE A 194 -6.87 44.52 -54.60
N ILE A 195 -7.86 45.41 -54.54
CA ILE A 195 -8.03 46.34 -53.41
C ILE A 195 -8.45 45.56 -52.15
N ILE A 196 -9.36 44.60 -52.27
CA ILE A 196 -9.79 43.76 -51.16
C ILE A 196 -8.63 42.90 -50.62
N ILE A 197 -7.82 42.30 -51.51
CA ILE A 197 -6.64 41.52 -51.12
C ILE A 197 -5.59 42.41 -50.44
N SER A 198 -5.37 43.63 -50.94
CA SER A 198 -4.43 44.58 -50.31
C SER A 198 -4.89 45.05 -48.94
N LEU A 199 -6.20 45.32 -48.76
CA LEU A 199 -6.78 45.67 -47.47
C LEU A 199 -6.75 44.49 -46.48
N LEU A 200 -6.94 43.25 -46.97
CA LEU A 200 -6.79 42.04 -46.16
C LEU A 200 -5.34 41.85 -45.71
N LEU A 201 -4.36 42.00 -46.61
CA LEU A 201 -2.94 41.95 -46.26
C LEU A 201 -2.56 43.03 -45.24
N LEU A 202 -3.04 44.26 -45.44
CA LEU A 202 -2.80 45.35 -44.50
C LEU A 202 -3.42 45.08 -43.12
N SER A 203 -4.65 44.52 -43.08
CA SER A 203 -5.29 44.18 -41.80
C SER A 203 -4.58 43.03 -41.09
N ILE A 204 -4.06 42.03 -41.81
CA ILE A 204 -3.24 40.95 -41.23
C ILE A 204 -1.93 41.49 -40.66
N ILE A 205 -1.27 42.41 -41.38
CA ILE A 205 -0.02 43.05 -40.91
C ILE A 205 -0.29 43.89 -39.65
N LEU A 206 -1.37 44.67 -39.63
CA LEU A 206 -1.76 45.45 -38.46
C LEU A 206 -2.13 44.56 -37.27
N LEU A 207 -2.81 43.43 -37.51
CA LEU A 207 -3.12 42.46 -36.47
C LEU A 207 -1.84 41.84 -35.91
N ALA A 208 -0.91 41.41 -36.76
CA ALA A 208 0.38 40.87 -36.35
C ALA A 208 1.19 41.90 -35.55
N TYR A 209 1.20 43.17 -35.97
CA TYR A 209 1.86 44.25 -35.26
C TYR A 209 1.22 44.53 -33.89
N SER A 210 -0.11 44.50 -33.81
CA SER A 210 -0.84 44.66 -32.54
C SER A 210 -0.55 43.51 -31.57
N VAL A 211 -0.45 42.27 -32.05
CA VAL A 211 -0.07 41.12 -31.23
C VAL A 211 1.36 41.25 -30.72
N ILE A 212 2.29 41.73 -31.55
CA ILE A 212 3.68 41.98 -31.14
C ILE A 212 3.75 43.10 -30.09
N LEU A 213 2.96 44.17 -30.23
CA LEU A 213 2.90 45.25 -29.25
C LEU A 213 2.31 44.80 -27.92
N ILE A 214 1.22 44.01 -27.94
CA ILE A 214 0.61 43.44 -26.73
C ILE A 214 1.61 42.49 -26.05
N ALA A 215 2.32 41.66 -26.83
CA ALA A 215 3.35 40.77 -26.28
C ALA A 215 4.51 41.56 -25.65
N LYS A 216 4.99 42.63 -26.30
CA LYS A 216 6.01 43.53 -25.72
C LYS A 216 5.53 44.20 -24.44
N GLN A 217 4.30 44.72 -24.43
CA GLN A 217 3.73 45.37 -23.26
C GLN A 217 3.55 44.40 -22.09
N GLN A 218 3.15 43.15 -22.37
CA GLN A 218 3.05 42.10 -21.35
C GLN A 218 4.44 41.73 -20.78
N ILE A 219 5.48 41.71 -21.62
CA ILE A 219 6.86 41.48 -21.20
C ILE A 219 7.35 42.62 -20.31
N GLU A 220 7.11 43.88 -20.67
CA GLU A 220 7.48 45.05 -19.85
C GLU A 220 6.75 45.08 -18.50
N ILE A 221 5.47 44.73 -18.46
CA ILE A 221 4.69 44.62 -17.21
C ILE A 221 5.24 43.50 -16.32
N ASN A 222 5.60 42.35 -16.90
CA ASN A 222 6.20 41.25 -16.14
C ASN A 222 7.59 41.61 -15.59
N LEU A 223 8.39 42.37 -16.34
CA LEU A 223 9.69 42.88 -15.91
C LEU A 223 9.54 43.92 -14.79
N GLN A 224 8.57 44.84 -14.86
CA GLN A 224 8.30 45.80 -13.79
C GLN A 224 7.74 45.14 -12.51
N GLN A 225 6.99 44.04 -12.63
CA GLN A 225 6.50 43.28 -11.48
C GLN A 225 7.59 42.44 -10.79
N SER A 226 8.65 42.01 -11.50
CA SER A 226 9.76 41.28 -10.86
C SER A 226 10.61 42.20 -9.98
N ASP A 227 10.72 43.48 -10.35
CA ASP A 227 11.52 44.47 -9.64
C ASP A 227 10.89 44.98 -8.33
N THR A 228 9.59 44.77 -8.13
CA THR A 228 8.84 45.24 -6.94
C THR A 228 8.67 44.19 -5.84
N LEU A 229 9.08 42.93 -6.07
CA LEU A 229 9.00 41.88 -5.06
C LEU A 229 10.14 42.01 -4.03
N PRO A 230 9.85 41.83 -2.73
CA PRO A 230 10.88 41.73 -1.70
C PRO A 230 11.94 40.67 -2.09
N PRO A 231 13.23 40.88 -1.76
CA PRO A 231 14.33 40.00 -2.18
C PRO A 231 14.08 38.51 -1.92
N TYR A 232 13.48 38.15 -0.78
CA TYR A 232 13.16 36.77 -0.43
C TYR A 232 12.10 36.14 -1.35
N LYS A 233 11.09 36.91 -1.80
CA LYS A 233 10.06 36.41 -2.74
C LYS A 233 10.64 36.22 -4.13
N ARG A 234 11.57 37.08 -4.55
CA ARG A 234 12.28 36.94 -5.82
C ARG A 234 13.14 35.66 -5.82
N LEU A 235 13.94 35.45 -4.76
CA LEU A 235 14.73 34.24 -4.57
C LEU A 235 13.87 32.97 -4.52
N LEU A 236 12.72 33.02 -3.82
CA LEU A 236 11.76 31.90 -3.82
C LEU A 236 11.24 31.60 -5.23
N ARG A 237 10.90 32.62 -6.02
CA ARG A 237 10.37 32.46 -7.38
C ARG A 237 11.44 31.96 -8.35
N GLU A 238 12.62 32.55 -8.35
CA GLU A 238 13.77 32.09 -9.17
C GLU A 238 14.14 30.65 -8.83
N ASN A 239 14.12 30.29 -7.54
CA ASN A 239 14.31 28.90 -7.11
C ASN A 239 13.20 27.99 -7.63
N VAL A 240 11.93 28.43 -7.66
CA VAL A 240 10.83 27.64 -8.22
C VAL A 240 11.02 27.42 -9.73
N GLU A 241 11.33 28.45 -10.50
CA GLU A 241 11.54 28.34 -11.95
C GLU A 241 12.72 27.42 -12.28
N LYS A 242 13.87 27.61 -11.59
CA LYS A 242 15.04 26.74 -11.74
C LYS A 242 14.74 25.29 -11.32
N ASN A 243 14.03 25.09 -10.22
CA ASN A 243 13.63 23.75 -9.78
C ASN A 243 12.67 23.09 -10.78
N ASN A 244 11.79 23.86 -11.40
CA ASN A 244 10.89 23.35 -12.45
C ASN A 244 11.67 22.92 -13.68
N GLU A 245 12.63 23.73 -14.14
CA GLU A 245 13.50 23.37 -15.26
C GLU A 245 14.32 22.11 -14.97
N THR A 246 14.95 22.05 -13.80
CA THR A 246 15.67 20.85 -13.35
C THR A 246 14.74 19.63 -13.28
N SER A 247 13.54 19.79 -12.73
CA SER A 247 12.54 18.73 -12.64
C SER A 247 12.17 18.21 -14.04
N SER A 248 11.90 19.09 -14.99
CA SER A 248 11.56 18.69 -16.37
C SER A 248 12.71 17.93 -17.04
N LYS A 249 13.95 18.44 -16.92
CA LYS A 249 15.15 17.76 -17.45
C LYS A 249 15.39 16.39 -16.82
N LEU A 250 15.15 16.25 -15.51
CA LEU A 250 15.23 14.95 -14.83
C LEU A 250 14.15 14.00 -15.36
N MET A 251 12.92 14.47 -15.54
CA MET A 251 11.80 13.67 -16.06
C MET A 251 12.08 13.14 -17.48
N GLU A 252 12.75 13.92 -18.33
CA GLU A 252 13.16 13.51 -19.68
C GLU A 252 14.16 12.34 -19.71
N LEU A 253 14.94 12.15 -18.63
CA LEU A 253 15.96 11.11 -18.52
C LEU A 253 15.43 9.76 -18.03
N PHE A 254 14.22 9.72 -17.44
CA PHE A 254 13.59 8.48 -16.97
C PHE A 254 13.24 7.57 -18.15
N ASN A 255 13.54 6.28 -17.99
CA ASN A 255 13.29 5.29 -19.00
C ASN A 255 12.54 4.08 -18.42
N GLY A 256 11.28 3.92 -18.82
CA GLY A 256 10.43 2.80 -18.38
C GLY A 256 11.02 1.42 -18.71
N THR A 257 11.76 1.29 -19.81
CA THR A 257 12.43 0.02 -20.18
C THR A 257 13.50 -0.35 -19.15
N LYS A 258 14.24 0.62 -18.60
CA LYS A 258 15.24 0.38 -17.55
C LYS A 258 14.61 -0.09 -16.25
N ILE A 259 13.43 0.41 -15.92
CA ILE A 259 12.64 -0.05 -14.78
C ILE A 259 12.22 -1.51 -15.00
N VAL A 260 11.71 -1.86 -16.19
CA VAL A 260 11.32 -3.23 -16.52
C VAL A 260 12.51 -4.20 -16.51
N GLU A 261 13.66 -3.80 -17.06
CA GLU A 261 14.89 -4.61 -17.01
C GLU A 261 15.35 -4.87 -15.58
N SER A 262 15.35 -3.83 -14.74
CA SER A 262 15.73 -3.93 -13.33
C SER A 262 14.76 -4.82 -12.57
N LEU A 263 13.46 -4.68 -12.83
CA LEU A 263 12.42 -5.48 -12.21
C LEU A 263 12.57 -6.97 -12.53
N LYS A 264 12.77 -7.31 -13.81
CA LYS A 264 13.01 -8.69 -14.23
C LYS A 264 14.24 -9.30 -13.55
N TRP A 265 15.30 -8.51 -13.37
CA TRP A 265 16.50 -8.94 -12.68
C TRP A 265 16.27 -9.16 -11.18
N ILE A 266 15.69 -8.18 -10.48
CA ILE A 266 15.41 -8.25 -9.04
C ILE A 266 14.51 -9.44 -8.74
N SER A 267 13.45 -9.62 -9.52
CA SER A 267 12.47 -10.69 -9.33
C SER A 267 12.80 -12.01 -10.04
N SER A 268 14.08 -12.22 -10.41
CA SER A 268 14.49 -13.47 -11.09
C SER A 268 14.51 -14.66 -10.13
N ASN A 269 14.98 -14.43 -8.91
CA ASN A 269 15.17 -15.43 -7.86
C ASN A 269 14.31 -15.12 -6.64
N MET A 270 14.10 -16.13 -5.79
CA MET A 270 13.55 -15.90 -4.44
C MET A 270 14.57 -15.11 -3.61
N HIS A 271 14.13 -14.10 -2.86
CA HIS A 271 15.01 -13.26 -2.04
C HIS A 271 14.37 -12.95 -0.67
N VAL A 272 14.17 -14.01 0.12
CA VAL A 272 13.65 -13.92 1.49
C VAL A 272 14.72 -13.40 2.44
N ALA A 273 14.35 -12.55 3.40
CA ALA A 273 15.29 -12.02 4.39
C ALA A 273 16.10 -13.13 5.10
N GLY A 274 17.39 -12.88 5.28
CA GLY A 274 18.31 -13.83 5.91
C GLY A 274 18.74 -15.03 5.06
N THR A 275 18.40 -15.06 3.76
CA THR A 275 18.96 -16.04 2.80
C THR A 275 20.16 -15.49 2.03
N GLU A 276 20.94 -16.39 1.42
CA GLU A 276 22.11 -16.00 0.61
C GLU A 276 21.71 -15.21 -0.64
N GLU A 277 20.56 -15.53 -1.25
CA GLU A 277 20.03 -14.84 -2.41
C GLU A 277 19.70 -13.38 -2.11
N GLN A 278 19.09 -13.12 -0.95
CA GLN A 278 18.81 -11.76 -0.50
C GLN A 278 20.08 -10.97 -0.22
N LEU A 279 21.07 -11.58 0.46
CA LEU A 279 22.36 -10.93 0.71
C LEU A 279 23.09 -10.60 -0.62
N ASN A 280 23.04 -11.51 -1.59
CA ASN A 280 23.61 -11.29 -2.92
C ASN A 280 22.89 -10.16 -3.69
N LEU A 281 21.57 -10.07 -3.58
CA LEU A 281 20.79 -8.98 -4.15
C LEU A 281 21.21 -7.64 -3.53
N MET A 282 21.29 -7.56 -2.20
CA MET A 282 21.70 -6.35 -1.48
C MET A 282 23.11 -5.90 -1.84
N ASN A 283 24.07 -6.83 -1.92
CA ASN A 283 25.43 -6.54 -2.36
C ASN A 283 25.46 -6.00 -3.80
N THR A 284 24.71 -6.64 -4.71
CA THR A 284 24.68 -6.22 -6.11
C THR A 284 24.03 -4.85 -6.28
N LEU A 285 22.95 -4.56 -5.55
CA LEU A 285 22.33 -3.24 -5.51
C LEU A 285 23.32 -2.18 -5.00
N ALA A 286 24.01 -2.44 -3.88
CA ALA A 286 25.02 -1.53 -3.36
C ALA A 286 26.11 -1.21 -4.41
N GLU A 287 26.62 -2.21 -5.13
CA GLU A 287 27.58 -2.01 -6.22
C GLU A 287 27.01 -1.20 -7.39
N LYS A 288 25.72 -1.36 -7.73
CA LYS A 288 25.07 -0.50 -8.74
C LYS A 288 25.06 0.96 -8.30
N TYR A 289 24.68 1.26 -7.06
CA TYR A 289 24.72 2.63 -6.54
C TYR A 289 26.14 3.20 -6.52
N LYS A 290 27.16 2.41 -6.13
CA LYS A 290 28.58 2.81 -6.23
C LYS A 290 28.98 3.13 -7.68
N SER A 291 28.56 2.31 -8.64
CA SER A 291 28.83 2.53 -10.07
C SER A 291 28.19 3.82 -10.61
N PHE A 292 27.08 4.25 -10.01
CA PHE A 292 26.45 5.54 -10.31
C PHE A 292 27.19 6.71 -9.64
N GLY A 293 28.15 6.46 -8.76
CA GLY A 293 28.97 7.47 -8.09
C GLY A 293 28.38 7.97 -6.77
N PHE A 294 27.45 7.21 -6.17
CA PHE A 294 26.95 7.50 -4.83
C PHE A 294 27.95 7.05 -3.76
N ASN A 295 27.98 7.77 -2.65
CA ASN A 295 28.68 7.32 -1.45
C ASN A 295 27.81 6.28 -0.72
N VAL A 296 28.19 5.01 -0.79
CA VAL A 296 27.42 3.88 -0.24
C VAL A 296 28.04 3.40 1.07
N GLN A 297 27.23 3.34 2.12
CA GLN A 297 27.58 2.82 3.43
C GLN A 297 26.68 1.64 3.77
N ASP A 298 27.31 0.51 4.09
CA ASP A 298 26.62 -0.70 4.52
C ASP A 298 26.35 -0.65 6.03
N PHE A 299 25.21 -1.21 6.44
CA PHE A 299 24.81 -1.41 7.84
C PHE A 299 24.40 -2.86 8.02
N GLU A 300 25.15 -3.58 8.85
CA GLU A 300 24.94 -5.01 9.10
C GLU A 300 24.40 -5.22 10.51
N TYR A 301 23.30 -5.99 10.60
CA TYR A 301 22.76 -6.46 11.86
C TYR A 301 22.97 -7.98 11.91
N PRO A 302 24.02 -8.44 12.58
CA PRO A 302 24.53 -9.80 12.41
C PRO A 302 23.61 -10.88 12.96
N SER A 303 22.62 -10.52 13.78
CA SER A 303 21.85 -11.52 14.51
C SER A 303 20.48 -11.02 14.96
N VAL A 304 19.60 -10.76 13.98
CA VAL A 304 18.17 -10.47 14.22
C VAL A 304 17.35 -11.76 14.31
N LEU A 305 16.28 -11.79 15.09
CA LEU A 305 15.38 -12.94 15.17
C LEU A 305 14.45 -12.99 13.95
N LEU A 306 14.72 -13.89 13.00
CA LEU A 306 13.84 -14.17 11.87
C LEU A 306 13.08 -15.48 12.07
N SER A 307 12.28 -15.86 11.06
CA SER A 307 11.55 -17.12 11.02
C SER A 307 11.71 -17.80 9.67
N THR A 308 11.74 -19.13 9.64
CA THR A 308 11.90 -19.90 8.41
C THR A 308 11.05 -21.18 8.47
N PRO A 309 10.43 -21.61 7.36
CA PRO A 309 9.75 -22.88 7.31
C PRO A 309 10.76 -24.02 7.10
N ASP A 310 10.34 -25.26 7.36
CA ASP A 310 11.04 -26.42 6.85
C ASP A 310 10.70 -26.61 5.35
N TYR A 311 11.61 -26.17 4.49
CA TYR A 311 11.46 -26.30 3.03
C TYR A 311 11.42 -27.75 2.54
N SER A 312 11.97 -28.70 3.31
CA SER A 312 11.95 -30.13 2.97
C SER A 312 10.66 -30.82 3.43
N SER A 313 9.97 -30.23 4.42
CA SER A 313 8.79 -30.81 5.04
C SER A 313 7.71 -29.74 5.24
N PRO A 314 6.87 -29.49 4.22
CA PRO A 314 5.82 -28.49 4.28
C PRO A 314 4.85 -28.64 5.45
N ASN A 315 4.19 -27.54 5.79
CA ASN A 315 3.03 -27.57 6.67
C ASN A 315 1.92 -28.41 6.03
N THR A 316 1.16 -29.17 6.82
CA THR A 316 0.08 -29.99 6.27
C THR A 316 -1.18 -29.91 7.11
N ILE A 317 -2.32 -30.11 6.45
CA ILE A 317 -3.62 -30.21 7.09
C ILE A 317 -4.27 -31.50 6.63
N HIS A 318 -4.71 -32.32 7.58
CA HIS A 318 -5.46 -33.53 7.34
C HIS A 318 -6.82 -33.46 8.03
N ALA A 319 -7.82 -34.13 7.47
CA ALA A 319 -9.10 -34.37 8.11
C ALA A 319 -9.28 -35.87 8.37
N TRP A 320 -9.91 -36.22 9.47
CA TRP A 320 -10.25 -37.61 9.76
C TRP A 320 -11.42 -38.04 8.86
N SER A 321 -11.35 -39.25 8.34
CA SER A 321 -12.40 -39.82 7.51
C SER A 321 -12.98 -41.05 8.20
N ASP A 322 -14.18 -40.89 8.78
CA ASP A 322 -14.89 -42.01 9.42
C ASP A 322 -15.23 -43.12 8.43
N ARG A 323 -15.40 -42.78 7.14
CA ARG A 323 -15.67 -43.75 6.07
C ARG A 323 -14.49 -44.70 5.83
N TYR A 324 -13.26 -44.18 5.90
CA TYR A 324 -12.04 -44.93 5.54
C TYR A 324 -11.13 -45.20 6.74
N PHE A 325 -11.52 -44.76 7.94
CA PHE A 325 -10.76 -44.85 9.20
C PHE A 325 -9.30 -44.40 9.03
N ARG A 326 -9.09 -43.26 8.35
CA ARG A 326 -7.74 -42.72 8.09
C ARG A 326 -7.74 -41.20 7.98
N TRP A 327 -6.56 -40.63 8.11
CA TRP A 327 -6.29 -39.21 7.81
C TRP A 327 -6.25 -38.98 6.29
N GLU A 328 -7.06 -38.04 5.81
CA GLU A 328 -7.06 -37.58 4.42
C GLU A 328 -6.37 -36.23 4.32
N LEU A 329 -5.43 -36.10 3.40
CA LEU A 329 -4.73 -34.84 3.15
C LEU A 329 -5.67 -33.79 2.56
N ILE A 330 -5.85 -32.67 3.27
CA ILE A 330 -6.64 -31.50 2.85
C ILE A 330 -5.76 -30.43 2.23
N SER A 331 -4.64 -30.12 2.87
CA SER A 331 -3.65 -29.20 2.33
C SER A 331 -2.27 -29.79 2.46
N SER A 332 -1.52 -29.75 1.35
CA SER A 332 -0.10 -30.13 1.33
C SER A 332 0.82 -28.98 1.74
N GLY A 333 0.27 -27.79 2.01
CA GLY A 333 1.04 -26.56 2.26
C GLY A 333 1.80 -26.05 1.04
N VAL A 334 1.57 -26.61 -0.15
CA VAL A 334 2.27 -26.25 -1.38
C VAL A 334 1.28 -25.78 -2.44
N GLY A 335 1.58 -24.63 -3.04
CA GLY A 335 0.90 -24.08 -4.20
C GLY A 335 1.12 -24.92 -5.45
N ARG A 336 0.04 -25.19 -6.19
CA ARG A 336 0.11 -25.87 -7.49
C ARG A 336 -0.88 -25.23 -8.44
N LEU A 337 -0.39 -24.77 -9.59
CA LEU A 337 -1.30 -24.33 -10.64
C LEU A 337 -2.21 -25.50 -11.08
N PRO A 338 -3.44 -25.21 -11.54
CA PRO A 338 -4.32 -26.24 -12.09
C PRO A 338 -3.63 -27.05 -13.19
N LEU A 339 -3.88 -28.37 -13.23
CA LEU A 339 -3.25 -29.29 -14.20
C LEU A 339 -3.48 -28.89 -15.68
N ASN A 340 -4.56 -28.17 -15.96
CA ASN A 340 -4.94 -27.74 -17.32
C ASN A 340 -4.47 -26.30 -17.63
N THR A 341 -3.55 -25.76 -16.85
CA THR A 341 -3.03 -24.41 -17.10
C THR A 341 -2.14 -24.44 -18.34
N THR A 342 -2.55 -23.76 -19.40
CA THR A 342 -1.66 -23.48 -20.54
C THR A 342 -0.58 -22.52 -20.07
N MET A 343 0.67 -22.97 -20.09
CA MET A 343 1.82 -22.17 -19.70
C MET A 343 2.74 -22.05 -20.90
N ASP A 344 3.27 -20.85 -21.12
CA ASP A 344 4.42 -20.71 -22.00
C ASP A 344 5.69 -21.27 -21.31
N ASN A 345 6.75 -21.42 -22.08
CA ASN A 345 8.00 -22.00 -21.59
C ASN A 345 8.67 -21.12 -20.51
N GLU A 346 8.51 -19.79 -20.61
CA GLU A 346 9.12 -18.85 -19.66
C GLU A 346 8.47 -18.96 -18.29
N LEU A 347 7.14 -18.94 -18.22
CA LEU A 347 6.38 -19.13 -16.99
C LEU A 347 6.65 -20.50 -16.38
N LYS A 348 6.71 -21.56 -17.22
CA LYS A 348 7.02 -22.91 -16.72
C LYS A 348 8.38 -22.96 -16.04
N GLN A 349 9.40 -22.42 -16.69
CA GLN A 349 10.73 -22.33 -16.12
C GLN A 349 10.71 -21.55 -14.81
N GLN A 350 10.10 -20.36 -14.78
CA GLN A 350 10.03 -19.52 -13.59
C GLN A 350 9.39 -20.21 -12.38
N LEU A 351 8.43 -21.11 -12.59
CA LEU A 351 7.78 -21.87 -11.51
C LEU A 351 8.53 -23.14 -11.10
N GLU A 352 9.33 -23.71 -12.00
CA GLU A 352 10.10 -24.94 -11.74
C GLU A 352 11.51 -24.67 -11.19
N ASP A 353 12.06 -23.47 -11.41
CA ASP A 353 13.43 -23.10 -11.03
C ASP A 353 13.69 -23.19 -9.52
N ASP A 354 12.71 -22.81 -8.69
CA ASP A 354 12.85 -22.84 -7.23
C ASP A 354 11.56 -23.34 -6.55
N PRO A 355 11.52 -24.59 -6.05
CA PRO A 355 10.32 -25.15 -5.42
C PRO A 355 9.92 -24.43 -4.12
N ARG A 356 10.83 -23.68 -3.48
CA ARG A 356 10.57 -22.96 -2.23
C ARG A 356 9.49 -21.88 -2.39
N ILE A 357 9.35 -21.31 -3.59
CA ILE A 357 8.39 -20.25 -3.89
C ILE A 357 6.92 -20.69 -3.79
N HIS A 358 6.67 -22.00 -3.72
CA HIS A 358 5.33 -22.59 -3.62
C HIS A 358 4.92 -22.93 -2.19
N LEU A 359 5.83 -22.87 -1.22
CA LEU A 359 5.55 -23.30 0.16
C LEU A 359 4.78 -22.25 0.96
N TRP A 360 3.60 -22.57 1.48
CA TRP A 360 2.77 -21.67 2.28
C TRP A 360 3.07 -21.78 3.77
N TRP A 361 3.35 -20.65 4.39
CA TRP A 361 3.68 -20.56 5.81
C TRP A 361 3.47 -19.14 6.33
N ASN A 362 3.41 -19.00 7.65
CA ASN A 362 3.37 -17.73 8.34
C ASN A 362 4.59 -17.61 9.26
N ALA A 363 5.31 -16.50 9.18
CA ALA A 363 6.49 -16.30 10.01
C ALA A 363 6.11 -16.13 11.48
N TYR A 364 6.98 -16.66 12.34
CA TYR A 364 6.89 -16.72 13.80
C TYR A 364 5.80 -17.64 14.37
N SER A 365 5.13 -18.40 13.51
CA SER A 365 4.21 -19.46 13.92
C SER A 365 4.87 -20.45 14.89
N LEU A 366 4.11 -20.95 15.88
CA LEU A 366 4.62 -21.97 16.78
C LEU A 366 4.75 -23.30 16.04
N ASN A 367 5.91 -23.93 16.16
CA ASN A 367 6.11 -25.30 15.68
C ASN A 367 5.25 -26.27 16.50
N GLY A 368 4.48 -27.12 15.82
CA GLY A 368 3.73 -28.16 16.50
C GLY A 368 2.52 -28.64 15.73
N THR A 369 1.79 -29.56 16.36
CA THR A 369 0.58 -30.15 15.82
C THR A 369 -0.64 -29.69 16.62
N ALA A 370 -1.64 -29.14 15.94
CA ALA A 370 -2.96 -28.92 16.50
C ALA A 370 -3.91 -30.02 16.03
N LEU A 371 -4.67 -30.61 16.94
CA LEU A 371 -5.65 -31.66 16.66
C LEU A 371 -6.99 -31.27 17.29
N SER A 372 -7.94 -30.84 16.48
CA SER A 372 -9.29 -30.52 16.97
C SER A 372 -10.29 -30.36 15.84
N ASN A 373 -11.54 -30.15 16.21
CA ASN A 373 -12.58 -29.65 15.34
C ASN A 373 -12.33 -28.20 14.93
N LEU A 374 -13.00 -27.76 13.86
CA LEU A 374 -12.90 -26.40 13.34
C LEU A 374 -14.09 -25.53 13.73
N VAL A 375 -13.79 -24.26 13.96
CA VAL A 375 -14.78 -23.16 14.00
C VAL A 375 -14.37 -22.11 12.97
N TYR A 376 -15.32 -21.67 12.15
CA TYR A 376 -15.11 -20.54 11.24
C TYR A 376 -15.38 -19.23 11.97
N ALA A 377 -14.44 -18.28 11.88
CA ALA A 377 -14.52 -17.00 12.58
C ALA A 377 -14.38 -15.78 11.66
N ASN A 378 -14.88 -15.89 10.42
CA ASN A 378 -14.93 -14.77 9.48
C ASN A 378 -13.56 -14.08 9.32
N TYR A 379 -13.46 -12.77 9.58
CA TYR A 379 -12.20 -12.02 9.50
C TYR A 379 -11.41 -12.05 10.82
N GLY A 380 -11.85 -12.77 11.85
CA GLY A 380 -11.13 -12.90 13.12
C GLY A 380 -11.05 -11.58 13.90
N THR A 381 -12.01 -10.68 13.67
CA THR A 381 -12.13 -9.43 14.44
C THR A 381 -12.68 -9.72 15.83
N ASN A 382 -12.50 -8.78 16.77
CA ASN A 382 -13.13 -8.92 18.09
C ASN A 382 -14.66 -9.05 17.97
N ASP A 383 -15.29 -8.30 17.06
CA ASP A 383 -16.73 -8.38 16.80
C ASP A 383 -17.16 -9.77 16.31
N ASP A 384 -16.36 -10.41 15.45
CA ASP A 384 -16.63 -11.76 14.96
C ASP A 384 -16.63 -12.77 16.12
N PHE A 385 -15.64 -12.69 17.01
CA PHE A 385 -15.55 -13.58 18.17
C PHE A 385 -16.65 -13.31 19.21
N GLU A 386 -17.04 -12.05 19.43
CA GLU A 386 -18.17 -11.73 20.30
C GLU A 386 -19.50 -12.23 19.72
N LEU A 387 -19.66 -12.21 18.40
CA LEU A 387 -20.85 -12.76 17.74
C LEU A 387 -20.94 -14.29 17.89
N LEU A 388 -19.81 -15.00 17.72
CA LEU A 388 -19.74 -16.45 18.00
C LEU A 388 -20.13 -16.76 19.44
N LYS A 389 -19.56 -16.01 20.39
CA LYS A 389 -19.85 -16.18 21.82
C LYS A 389 -21.32 -15.94 22.14
N LYS A 390 -21.92 -14.86 21.61
CA LYS A 390 -23.36 -14.57 21.75
C LYS A 390 -24.26 -15.65 21.16
N SER A 391 -23.74 -16.40 20.19
CA SER A 391 -24.43 -17.51 19.54
C SER A 391 -24.08 -18.86 20.17
N ASN A 392 -23.51 -18.87 21.37
CA ASN A 392 -23.11 -20.06 22.13
C ASN A 392 -22.09 -20.96 21.40
N ILE A 393 -21.27 -20.40 20.51
CA ILE A 393 -20.19 -21.11 19.83
C ILE A 393 -18.88 -20.79 20.54
N SER A 394 -18.32 -21.78 21.23
CA SER A 394 -17.01 -21.67 21.89
C SER A 394 -15.88 -22.08 20.93
N ILE A 395 -14.83 -21.26 20.87
CA ILE A 395 -13.60 -21.56 20.14
C ILE A 395 -12.49 -22.16 21.03
N SER A 396 -12.73 -22.23 22.35
CA SER A 396 -11.75 -22.80 23.28
C SER A 396 -11.50 -24.27 22.97
N GLY A 397 -10.24 -24.65 22.82
CA GLY A 397 -9.83 -26.00 22.45
C GLY A 397 -10.02 -26.33 20.97
N LYS A 398 -10.39 -25.35 20.11
CA LYS A 398 -10.68 -25.56 18.68
C LYS A 398 -9.60 -25.01 17.78
N ILE A 399 -9.47 -25.57 16.58
CA ILE A 399 -8.74 -24.92 15.50
C ILE A 399 -9.70 -23.89 14.89
N VAL A 400 -9.21 -22.69 14.57
CA VAL A 400 -10.04 -21.61 14.03
C VAL A 400 -9.68 -21.33 12.58
N LEU A 401 -10.67 -21.40 11.69
CA LEU A 401 -10.53 -21.00 10.29
C LEU A 401 -10.90 -19.52 10.13
N ILE A 402 -9.99 -18.73 9.58
CA ILE A 402 -10.14 -17.27 9.46
C ILE A 402 -9.73 -16.84 8.04
N ARG A 403 -10.52 -15.98 7.41
CA ARG A 403 -10.10 -15.35 6.15
C ARG A 403 -9.22 -14.12 6.37
N TYR A 404 -8.27 -13.90 5.47
CA TYR A 404 -7.51 -12.65 5.37
C TYR A 404 -8.41 -11.45 5.07
N GLY A 405 -7.91 -10.23 5.30
CA GLY A 405 -8.66 -8.97 5.16
C GLY A 405 -9.17 -8.41 6.50
N GLY A 406 -9.68 -7.18 6.52
CA GLY A 406 -10.23 -6.54 7.74
C GLY A 406 -9.19 -6.01 8.72
N ILE A 407 -8.43 -6.89 9.39
CA ILE A 407 -7.38 -6.53 10.36
C ILE A 407 -6.06 -7.24 10.07
N PHE A 408 -4.97 -6.78 10.69
CA PHE A 408 -3.65 -7.41 10.58
C PHE A 408 -3.68 -8.88 11.03
N ARG A 409 -2.93 -9.73 10.32
CA ARG A 409 -2.97 -11.19 10.51
C ARG A 409 -2.50 -11.65 11.89
N GLY A 410 -1.51 -10.98 12.47
CA GLY A 410 -1.07 -11.25 13.85
C GLY A 410 -2.18 -10.97 14.87
N ASP A 411 -2.97 -9.91 14.68
CA ASP A 411 -4.10 -9.60 15.57
C ASP A 411 -5.22 -10.64 15.47
N LYS A 412 -5.49 -11.20 14.29
CA LYS A 412 -6.45 -12.31 14.12
C LYS A 412 -6.06 -13.50 15.00
N VAL A 413 -4.79 -13.88 14.94
CA VAL A 413 -4.25 -15.02 15.70
C VAL A 413 -4.29 -14.71 17.20
N PHE A 414 -3.83 -13.52 17.60
CA PHE A 414 -3.88 -13.09 19.00
C PHE A 414 -5.31 -13.11 19.55
N ASN A 415 -6.30 -12.63 18.79
CA ASN A 415 -7.70 -12.64 19.21
C ASN A 415 -8.26 -14.06 19.38
N ALA A 416 -7.85 -15.01 18.52
CA ALA A 416 -8.25 -16.41 18.62
C ALA A 416 -7.57 -17.11 19.82
N GLU A 417 -6.26 -16.91 19.95
CA GLU A 417 -5.43 -17.48 21.02
C GLU A 417 -5.91 -17.03 22.40
N LYS A 418 -6.18 -15.73 22.59
CA LYS A 418 -6.69 -15.17 23.84
C LYS A 418 -8.04 -15.76 24.27
N ARG A 419 -8.74 -16.42 23.36
CA ARG A 419 -10.03 -17.09 23.57
C ARG A 419 -9.91 -18.62 23.60
N GLY A 420 -8.69 -19.14 23.69
CA GLY A 420 -8.39 -20.55 23.90
C GLY A 420 -8.31 -21.38 22.62
N ALA A 421 -8.20 -20.77 21.44
CA ALA A 421 -7.92 -21.53 20.21
C ALA A 421 -6.61 -22.32 20.36
N VAL A 422 -6.54 -23.52 19.78
CA VAL A 422 -5.34 -24.37 19.80
C VAL A 422 -4.55 -24.34 18.49
N GLY A 423 -5.10 -23.68 17.46
CA GLY A 423 -4.42 -23.43 16.19
C GLY A 423 -5.27 -22.55 15.29
N VAL A 424 -4.65 -21.91 14.30
CA VAL A 424 -5.34 -21.03 13.34
C VAL A 424 -4.96 -21.40 11.91
N ILE A 425 -5.97 -21.45 11.03
CA ILE A 425 -5.80 -21.59 9.58
C ILE A 425 -6.24 -20.29 8.93
N LEU A 426 -5.34 -19.67 8.16
CA LEU A 426 -5.61 -18.46 7.40
C LEU A 426 -5.84 -18.78 5.92
N TYR A 427 -6.84 -18.18 5.28
CA TYR A 427 -7.05 -18.34 3.84
C TYR A 427 -7.51 -17.04 3.16
N SER A 428 -7.27 -16.92 1.86
CA SER A 428 -7.66 -15.74 1.08
C SER A 428 -8.96 -16.01 0.32
N ASP A 429 -10.09 -15.55 0.85
CA ASP A 429 -11.40 -15.78 0.24
C ASP A 429 -11.54 -15.11 -1.14
N PRO A 430 -12.07 -15.78 -2.18
CA PRO A 430 -12.21 -15.16 -3.50
C PRO A 430 -13.07 -13.89 -3.50
N ILE A 431 -13.96 -13.70 -2.51
CA ILE A 431 -14.76 -12.46 -2.42
C ILE A 431 -13.88 -11.21 -2.27
N ASP A 432 -12.71 -11.36 -1.65
CA ASP A 432 -11.79 -10.28 -1.34
C ASP A 432 -10.62 -10.21 -2.35
N TYR A 433 -10.27 -11.34 -2.98
CA TYR A 433 -9.01 -11.50 -3.75
C TYR A 433 -9.19 -11.88 -5.22
N VAL A 434 -10.43 -12.10 -5.69
CA VAL A 434 -10.71 -12.49 -7.08
C VAL A 434 -11.86 -11.66 -7.66
N LEU A 435 -11.62 -11.02 -8.79
CA LEU A 435 -12.66 -10.33 -9.56
C LEU A 435 -12.84 -11.00 -10.93
N GLY A 436 -14.03 -11.55 -11.17
CA GLY A 436 -14.32 -12.29 -12.39
C GLY A 436 -14.02 -13.78 -12.26
N ASN A 437 -13.83 -14.47 -13.39
CA ASN A 437 -13.75 -15.93 -13.45
C ASN A 437 -12.35 -16.45 -13.77
N GLU A 438 -11.40 -15.57 -14.07
CA GLU A 438 -10.04 -15.93 -14.46
C GLU A 438 -9.06 -15.52 -13.37
N THR A 439 -8.01 -16.33 -13.18
CA THR A 439 -6.95 -16.10 -12.20
C THR A 439 -5.60 -16.23 -12.88
N PHE A 440 -4.51 -15.94 -12.15
CA PHE A 440 -3.17 -16.17 -12.64
C PHE A 440 -3.01 -17.62 -13.15
N PRO A 441 -2.39 -17.84 -14.32
CA PRO A 441 -1.62 -16.88 -15.13
C PRO A 441 -2.42 -16.03 -16.13
N ASN A 442 -3.71 -16.32 -16.33
CA ASN A 442 -4.51 -15.66 -17.37
C ASN A 442 -5.03 -14.28 -16.95
N ALA A 443 -5.09 -14.03 -15.63
CA ALA A 443 -5.47 -12.74 -15.06
C ALA A 443 -4.63 -12.41 -13.82
N VAL A 444 -4.73 -11.19 -13.32
CA VAL A 444 -3.97 -10.71 -12.13
C VAL A 444 -4.49 -11.26 -10.80
N TRP A 445 -5.62 -11.98 -10.81
CA TRP A 445 -6.30 -12.44 -9.61
C TRP A 445 -5.69 -13.70 -9.02
N LEU A 446 -5.87 -13.87 -7.70
CA LEU A 446 -5.27 -14.96 -6.93
C LEU A 446 -5.74 -16.33 -7.46
N PRO A 447 -4.82 -17.27 -7.78
CA PRO A 447 -5.20 -18.62 -8.21
C PRO A 447 -5.69 -19.48 -7.02
N PRO A 448 -6.45 -20.58 -7.27
CA PRO A 448 -7.06 -21.40 -6.22
C PRO A 448 -6.11 -21.97 -5.17
N SER A 449 -4.90 -22.34 -5.59
CA SER A 449 -3.87 -22.84 -4.70
C SER A 449 -3.02 -21.75 -4.06
N GLY A 450 -3.15 -20.49 -4.49
CA GLY A 450 -2.34 -19.37 -4.04
C GLY A 450 -2.69 -18.99 -2.61
N SER A 451 -1.68 -18.80 -1.76
CA SER A 451 -1.88 -18.35 -0.38
C SER A 451 -0.99 -17.16 -0.04
N GLN A 452 -1.50 -16.31 0.85
CA GLN A 452 -0.75 -15.16 1.36
C GLN A 452 0.16 -15.60 2.52
N ARG A 453 1.47 -15.42 2.35
CA ARG A 453 2.46 -15.49 3.44
C ARG A 453 2.43 -14.20 4.26
N GLY A 454 3.12 -14.19 5.39
CA GLY A 454 3.23 -12.97 6.19
C GLY A 454 3.68 -13.24 7.61
N THR A 455 4.23 -12.20 8.22
CA THR A 455 4.58 -12.19 9.64
C THR A 455 3.35 -12.19 10.54
N LEU A 456 3.43 -12.99 11.62
CA LEU A 456 2.49 -12.97 12.74
C LEU A 456 2.99 -12.13 13.92
N TYR A 457 4.22 -11.63 13.85
CA TYR A 457 4.78 -10.72 14.85
C TYR A 457 3.99 -9.41 14.86
N ARG A 458 3.56 -8.99 16.06
CA ARG A 458 2.72 -7.80 16.27
C ARG A 458 3.50 -6.55 16.66
N GLY A 459 4.83 -6.64 16.73
CA GLY A 459 5.72 -5.52 17.00
C GLY A 459 6.37 -4.98 15.72
N ILE A 460 7.40 -4.18 15.93
CA ILE A 460 8.26 -3.57 14.90
C ILE A 460 9.72 -3.75 15.32
N GLY A 461 10.66 -3.79 14.38
CA GLY A 461 12.06 -4.06 14.68
C GLY A 461 12.33 -5.52 15.07
N ASP A 462 13.56 -5.83 15.42
CA ASP A 462 13.93 -7.14 15.97
C ASP A 462 13.14 -7.40 17.27
N PRO A 463 12.37 -8.50 17.34
CA PRO A 463 11.61 -8.82 18.55
C PRO A 463 12.44 -8.89 19.83
N GLU A 464 13.75 -9.16 19.74
CA GLU A 464 14.61 -9.35 20.91
C GLU A 464 15.36 -8.08 21.37
N THR A 465 15.42 -7.01 20.55
CA THR A 465 16.15 -5.77 20.87
C THR A 465 15.29 -4.52 20.71
N PRO A 466 14.10 -4.42 21.34
CA PRO A 466 13.26 -3.25 21.16
C PRO A 466 13.97 -1.96 21.60
N LEU A 467 13.90 -0.92 20.77
CA LEU A 467 14.49 0.40 20.99
C LEU A 467 16.03 0.44 20.92
N LEU A 468 16.69 -0.67 20.56
CA LEU A 468 18.14 -0.79 20.49
C LEU A 468 18.55 -1.57 19.24
N PRO A 469 19.51 -1.05 18.45
CA PRO A 469 19.89 -1.71 17.20
C PRO A 469 20.49 -3.09 17.46
N SER A 470 20.11 -4.12 16.70
CA SER A 470 20.57 -5.52 16.85
C SER A 470 22.03 -5.75 16.43
N LEU A 471 22.97 -5.04 17.09
CA LEU A 471 24.41 -5.17 16.92
C LEU A 471 24.96 -6.27 17.84
N ASP A 472 26.12 -6.84 17.51
CA ASP A 472 26.73 -7.96 18.24
C ASP A 472 26.89 -7.74 19.75
N TYR A 473 27.09 -6.49 20.16
CA TYR A 473 27.33 -6.11 21.54
C TYR A 473 26.05 -5.68 22.29
N VAL A 474 24.89 -5.67 21.62
CA VAL A 474 23.61 -5.29 22.23
C VAL A 474 22.98 -6.51 22.90
N HIS A 475 22.48 -6.30 24.12
CA HIS A 475 21.81 -7.33 24.88
C HIS A 475 20.40 -7.57 24.34
N ARG A 476 20.04 -8.84 24.17
CA ARG A 476 18.68 -9.28 23.81
C ARG A 476 17.83 -9.30 25.07
N GLU A 477 16.90 -8.36 25.16
CA GLU A 477 16.07 -8.16 26.34
C GLU A 477 15.07 -9.32 26.53
N PHE A 478 14.56 -9.86 25.42
CA PHE A 478 13.52 -10.87 25.43
C PHE A 478 13.99 -12.18 24.80
N THR A 479 13.63 -13.29 25.46
CA THR A 479 13.68 -14.62 24.84
C THR A 479 12.41 -14.88 24.04
N GLU A 480 12.49 -15.76 23.03
CA GLU A 480 11.31 -16.22 22.29
C GLU A 480 10.16 -16.68 23.20
N LYS A 481 10.46 -17.38 24.30
CA LYS A 481 9.45 -17.83 25.27
C LYS A 481 8.72 -16.64 25.90
N GLN A 482 9.44 -15.59 26.30
CA GLN A 482 8.83 -14.38 26.85
C GLN A 482 7.99 -13.65 25.79
N LEU A 483 8.49 -13.57 24.56
CA LEU A 483 7.77 -12.97 23.43
C LEU A 483 6.44 -13.67 23.13
N ARG A 484 6.39 -15.01 23.25
CA ARG A 484 5.14 -15.77 23.12
C ARG A 484 4.21 -15.54 24.31
N LEU A 485 4.74 -15.48 25.53
CA LEU A 485 3.93 -15.23 26.74
C LEU A 485 3.28 -13.83 26.76
N THR A 486 3.90 -12.82 26.14
CA THR A 486 3.32 -11.48 26.00
C THR A 486 2.25 -11.39 24.90
N GLY A 487 2.16 -12.41 24.03
CA GLY A 487 1.27 -12.41 22.86
C GLY A 487 1.74 -11.50 21.72
N ILE A 488 3.03 -11.13 21.73
CA ILE A 488 3.69 -10.44 20.62
C ILE A 488 4.02 -11.43 19.49
N LEU A 489 4.47 -12.62 19.87
CA LEU A 489 4.54 -13.80 19.00
C LEU A 489 3.41 -14.76 19.38
N PRO A 490 2.84 -15.51 18.41
CA PRO A 490 1.76 -16.45 18.72
C PRO A 490 2.26 -17.63 19.56
N ASN A 491 1.49 -18.14 20.51
CA ASN A 491 1.84 -19.37 21.24
C ASN A 491 1.03 -20.59 20.78
N ILE A 492 0.49 -20.53 19.55
CA ILE A 492 -0.26 -21.60 18.91
C ILE A 492 0.21 -21.82 17.46
N PRO A 493 0.09 -23.04 16.91
CA PRO A 493 0.39 -23.30 15.51
C PRO A 493 -0.54 -22.53 14.57
N VAL A 494 0.04 -21.93 13.54
CA VAL A 494 -0.67 -21.17 12.50
C VAL A 494 -0.12 -21.54 11.12
N THR A 495 -1.02 -21.74 10.16
CA THR A 495 -0.63 -21.88 8.74
C THR A 495 -1.60 -21.16 7.82
N CYS A 496 -1.13 -20.81 6.63
CA CYS A 496 -1.97 -20.29 5.56
C CYS A 496 -2.19 -21.34 4.47
N ILE A 497 -3.35 -21.27 3.81
CA ILE A 497 -3.75 -22.15 2.71
C ILE A 497 -4.38 -21.39 1.55
N GLY A 498 -4.42 -22.03 0.38
CA GLY A 498 -5.21 -21.52 -0.76
C GLY A 498 -6.70 -21.74 -0.55
N TYR A 499 -7.52 -20.97 -1.27
CA TYR A 499 -8.98 -21.04 -1.10
C TYR A 499 -9.58 -22.34 -1.62
N HIS A 500 -8.91 -23.05 -2.53
CA HIS A 500 -9.25 -24.42 -2.90
C HIS A 500 -9.25 -25.37 -1.69
N ASP A 501 -8.23 -25.29 -0.84
CA ASP A 501 -8.13 -26.14 0.35
C ASP A 501 -9.12 -25.69 1.42
N ALA A 502 -9.39 -24.38 1.52
CA ALA A 502 -10.44 -23.86 2.40
C ALA A 502 -11.83 -24.38 2.00
N GLN A 503 -12.13 -24.50 0.70
CA GLN A 503 -13.36 -25.13 0.22
C GLN A 503 -13.47 -26.58 0.71
N ARG A 504 -12.40 -27.36 0.58
CA ARG A 504 -12.33 -28.76 1.03
C ARG A 504 -12.50 -28.93 2.54
N ILE A 505 -12.13 -27.91 3.31
CA ILE A 505 -12.41 -27.80 4.74
C ILE A 505 -13.92 -27.59 4.96
N PHE A 506 -14.52 -26.59 4.33
CA PHE A 506 -15.96 -26.32 4.47
C PHE A 506 -16.84 -27.48 4.03
N GLU A 507 -16.44 -28.24 3.01
CA GLU A 507 -17.11 -29.48 2.58
C GLU A 507 -17.16 -30.56 3.66
N ARG A 508 -16.25 -30.49 4.64
CA ARG A 508 -16.14 -31.42 5.78
C ARG A 508 -16.71 -30.85 7.08
N MET A 509 -17.19 -29.61 7.06
CA MET A 509 -17.92 -29.01 8.17
C MET A 509 -19.40 -29.36 8.03
N ASP A 510 -20.06 -29.67 9.14
CA ASP A 510 -21.44 -30.15 9.22
C ASP A 510 -22.33 -29.30 10.16
N GLY A 511 -21.78 -28.24 10.76
CA GLY A 511 -22.52 -27.33 11.63
C GLY A 511 -23.43 -26.35 10.90
N GLU A 512 -24.03 -25.45 11.67
CA GLU A 512 -25.01 -24.48 11.18
C GLU A 512 -24.43 -23.56 10.08
N PRO A 513 -25.20 -23.25 9.02
CA PRO A 513 -24.80 -22.30 8.00
C PRO A 513 -24.55 -20.90 8.58
N ALA A 514 -23.45 -20.26 8.16
CA ALA A 514 -23.08 -18.91 8.53
C ALA A 514 -23.92 -17.87 7.76
N ILE A 515 -25.20 -17.73 8.13
CA ILE A 515 -26.17 -16.83 7.48
C ILE A 515 -26.04 -15.37 7.91
N TRP A 516 -25.13 -15.06 8.83
CA TRP A 516 -24.93 -13.69 9.30
C TRP A 516 -24.40 -12.79 8.18
N SER A 517 -24.81 -11.52 8.25
CA SER A 517 -24.37 -10.52 7.28
C SER A 517 -22.85 -10.48 7.22
N ARG A 518 -22.30 -10.56 5.99
CA ARG A 518 -20.86 -10.53 5.71
C ARG A 518 -20.06 -11.71 6.28
N TRP A 519 -20.68 -12.85 6.55
CA TRP A 519 -19.97 -14.08 6.92
C TRP A 519 -19.80 -15.06 5.74
N SER A 520 -20.66 -14.95 4.73
CA SER A 520 -20.48 -15.64 3.45
C SER A 520 -19.30 -15.06 2.66
N GLY A 521 -18.57 -15.92 1.97
CA GLY A 521 -17.59 -15.53 0.94
C GLY A 521 -18.04 -15.94 -0.46
N ALA A 522 -17.09 -16.12 -1.37
CA ALA A 522 -17.35 -16.46 -2.78
C ALA A 522 -16.93 -17.89 -3.16
N LEU A 523 -16.63 -18.74 -2.17
CA LEU A 523 -16.40 -20.17 -2.39
C LEU A 523 -17.70 -20.89 -2.80
N PRO A 524 -17.64 -21.89 -3.71
CA PRO A 524 -18.80 -22.67 -4.15
C PRO A 524 -19.19 -23.76 -3.13
N VAL A 525 -19.31 -23.39 -1.86
CA VAL A 525 -19.66 -24.26 -0.73
C VAL A 525 -20.47 -23.47 0.29
N THR A 526 -21.28 -24.16 1.09
CA THR A 526 -21.94 -23.52 2.23
C THR A 526 -20.91 -23.23 3.32
N TYR A 527 -20.78 -21.96 3.69
CA TYR A 527 -19.99 -21.55 4.84
C TYR A 527 -20.70 -22.01 6.10
N ARG A 528 -20.03 -22.82 6.91
CA ARG A 528 -20.58 -23.37 8.15
C ARG A 528 -19.77 -22.88 9.33
N LEU A 529 -20.45 -22.65 10.45
CA LEU A 529 -19.84 -22.07 11.65
C LEU A 529 -18.96 -23.08 12.38
N THR A 530 -19.37 -24.35 12.43
CA THR A 530 -18.68 -25.42 13.17
C THR A 530 -18.61 -26.70 12.34
N GLY A 531 -17.75 -27.65 12.74
CA GLY A 531 -17.73 -28.99 12.17
C GLY A 531 -17.27 -30.05 13.16
N ASN A 532 -17.94 -31.21 13.20
CA ASN A 532 -17.61 -32.34 14.08
C ASN A 532 -16.46 -33.21 13.57
N ASN A 533 -16.02 -33.01 12.33
CA ASN A 533 -14.83 -33.68 11.80
C ASN A 533 -13.57 -33.21 12.54
N LEU A 534 -12.66 -34.13 12.84
CA LEU A 534 -11.37 -33.85 13.44
C LEU A 534 -10.35 -33.45 12.37
N PHE A 535 -9.64 -32.35 12.61
CA PHE A 535 -8.55 -31.90 11.77
C PHE A 535 -7.23 -31.97 12.51
N ARG A 536 -6.19 -32.40 11.79
CA ARG A 536 -4.81 -32.39 12.23
C ARG A 536 -4.04 -31.39 11.38
N MET A 537 -3.50 -30.35 12.01
CA MET A 537 -2.66 -29.34 11.39
C MET A 537 -1.24 -29.47 11.94
N ASP A 538 -0.28 -29.79 11.06
CA ASP A 538 1.14 -29.91 11.42
C ASP A 538 1.89 -28.70 10.86
N VAL A 539 2.47 -27.88 11.75
CA VAL A 539 3.23 -26.67 11.41
C VAL A 539 4.69 -26.86 11.75
N LYS A 540 5.56 -26.60 10.77
CA LYS A 540 7.01 -26.80 10.84
C LYS A 540 7.72 -25.50 10.50
N THR A 541 7.58 -24.53 11.40
CA THR A 541 8.28 -23.25 11.35
C THR A 541 9.32 -23.22 12.47
N LYS A 542 10.43 -22.49 12.26
CA LYS A 542 11.46 -22.31 13.26
C LYS A 542 11.92 -20.85 13.26
N ASN A 543 12.06 -20.28 14.45
CA ASN A 543 12.72 -18.98 14.59
C ASN A 543 14.23 -19.18 14.65
N VAL A 544 14.95 -18.33 13.93
CA VAL A 544 16.39 -18.44 13.73
C VAL A 544 17.02 -17.06 13.72
N HIS A 545 18.16 -16.94 14.40
CA HIS A 545 18.99 -15.75 14.26
C HIS A 545 19.71 -15.75 12.93
N ARG A 546 19.57 -14.66 12.19
CA ARG A 546 20.21 -14.47 10.88
C ARG A 546 20.78 -13.06 10.76
N PRO A 547 21.88 -12.89 10.00
CA PRO A 547 22.33 -11.57 9.64
C PRO A 547 21.39 -10.97 8.60
N ILE A 548 21.19 -9.66 8.68
CA ILE A 548 20.55 -8.85 7.64
C ILE A 548 21.46 -7.68 7.30
N LYS A 549 21.30 -7.13 6.09
CA LYS A 549 22.15 -6.05 5.60
C LYS A 549 21.31 -4.97 4.94
N ASN A 550 21.44 -3.75 5.43
CA ASN A 550 20.98 -2.55 4.74
C ASN A 550 22.15 -1.86 4.02
N PHE A 551 21.83 -0.97 3.09
CA PHE A 551 22.79 0.06 2.66
C PHE A 551 22.14 1.43 2.51
N ILE A 552 22.96 2.45 2.70
CA ILE A 552 22.61 3.86 2.58
C ILE A 552 23.48 4.49 1.50
N ALA A 553 22.88 4.97 0.41
CA ALA A 553 23.58 5.62 -0.69
C ALA A 553 23.27 7.12 -0.74
N LYS A 554 24.30 7.97 -0.64
CA LYS A 554 24.15 9.43 -0.50
C LYS A 554 24.59 10.18 -1.77
N LEU A 555 23.77 11.14 -2.18
CA LEU A 555 24.13 12.22 -3.07
C LEU A 555 24.20 13.51 -2.25
N GLU A 556 25.42 13.97 -1.97
CA GLU A 556 25.65 15.11 -1.08
C GLU A 556 25.05 16.41 -1.61
N GLY A 557 24.44 17.16 -0.67
CA GLY A 557 23.91 18.50 -0.94
C GLY A 557 25.02 19.54 -1.07
N SER A 558 24.82 20.55 -1.91
CA SER A 558 25.80 21.62 -2.14
C SER A 558 25.78 22.74 -1.10
N GLU A 559 24.65 22.93 -0.40
CA GLU A 559 24.47 24.05 0.53
C GLU A 559 24.14 23.60 1.95
N GLU A 560 23.25 22.60 2.09
CA GLU A 560 22.79 22.05 3.36
C GLU A 560 23.05 20.53 3.40
N PRO A 561 24.31 20.07 3.35
CA PRO A 561 24.64 18.65 3.27
C PRO A 561 24.21 17.86 4.52
N ASP A 562 24.02 18.54 5.66
CA ASP A 562 23.53 17.98 6.91
C ASP A 562 22.00 17.82 6.95
N LYS A 563 21.26 18.29 5.94
CA LYS A 563 19.81 18.10 5.83
C LYS A 563 19.50 17.01 4.81
N TRP A 564 18.68 16.05 5.22
CA TRP A 564 18.51 14.78 4.51
C TRP A 564 17.08 14.60 4.03
N VAL A 565 16.92 14.40 2.72
CA VAL A 565 15.68 13.89 2.12
C VAL A 565 15.90 12.42 1.83
N LEU A 566 15.19 11.56 2.56
CA LEU A 566 15.37 10.11 2.49
C LEU A 566 14.33 9.51 1.56
N LEU A 567 14.77 8.61 0.69
CA LEU A 567 13.96 7.77 -0.16
C LEU A 567 14.26 6.32 0.22
N GLY A 568 13.26 5.58 0.67
CA GLY A 568 13.44 4.23 1.17
C GLY A 568 12.60 3.19 0.46
N ASN A 569 13.16 1.99 0.32
CA ASN A 569 12.45 0.79 -0.08
C ASN A 569 13.11 -0.45 0.54
N HIS A 570 12.33 -1.49 0.82
CA HIS A 570 12.89 -2.79 1.17
C HIS A 570 13.22 -3.64 -0.06
N ALA A 571 14.15 -4.59 0.09
CA ALA A 571 14.53 -5.52 -0.97
C ALA A 571 14.02 -6.95 -0.72
N ASP A 572 13.87 -7.35 0.54
CA ASP A 572 13.42 -8.70 0.87
C ASP A 572 11.97 -8.91 0.47
N ALA A 573 11.64 -10.14 0.07
CA ALA A 573 10.29 -10.55 -0.27
C ALA A 573 9.99 -11.97 0.20
N TRP A 574 8.72 -12.29 0.39
CA TRP A 574 8.28 -13.67 0.67
C TRP A 574 8.53 -14.71 -0.45
N SER A 575 8.87 -14.26 -1.66
CA SER A 575 9.05 -15.09 -2.86
C SER A 575 10.00 -14.35 -3.83
N LYS A 576 9.65 -14.25 -5.11
CA LYS A 576 10.35 -13.43 -6.13
C LYS A 576 10.04 -11.93 -6.07
N GLY A 577 9.05 -11.52 -5.28
CA GLY A 577 8.78 -10.12 -4.97
C GLY A 577 8.63 -9.15 -6.14
N SER A 578 8.04 -9.55 -7.28
CA SER A 578 7.96 -8.64 -8.45
C SER A 578 7.21 -7.34 -8.16
N ILE A 579 6.09 -7.39 -7.43
CA ILE A 579 5.40 -6.16 -7.01
C ILE A 579 6.03 -5.68 -5.71
N ASP A 580 5.89 -6.53 -4.69
CA ASP A 580 6.33 -6.32 -3.31
C ASP A 580 7.68 -7.00 -3.07
N PRO A 581 8.82 -6.27 -3.03
CA PRO A 581 9.00 -4.83 -3.23
C PRO A 581 9.72 -4.45 -4.53
N GLY A 582 9.80 -5.39 -5.48
CA GLY A 582 10.63 -5.29 -6.68
C GLY A 582 10.32 -4.06 -7.54
N THR A 583 9.05 -3.65 -7.61
CA THR A 583 8.67 -2.42 -8.33
C THR A 583 9.30 -1.17 -7.70
N GLY A 584 9.21 -1.05 -6.38
CA GLY A 584 9.84 -0.01 -5.60
C GLY A 584 11.35 0.07 -5.82
N THR A 585 12.04 -1.07 -5.70
CA THR A 585 13.51 -1.15 -5.82
C THR A 585 13.94 -0.76 -7.24
N SER A 586 13.19 -1.19 -8.25
CA SER A 586 13.46 -0.87 -9.65
C SER A 586 13.32 0.62 -9.96
N ILE A 587 12.28 1.26 -9.41
CA ILE A 587 12.07 2.71 -9.54
C ILE A 587 13.19 3.47 -8.82
N MET A 588 13.54 3.05 -7.61
CA MET A 588 14.60 3.68 -6.82
C MET A 588 15.96 3.62 -7.54
N LEU A 589 16.27 2.48 -8.15
CA LEU A 589 17.49 2.28 -8.93
C LEU A 589 17.53 3.17 -10.18
N GLU A 590 16.40 3.34 -10.88
CA GLU A 590 16.28 4.23 -12.03
C GLU A 590 16.42 5.71 -11.60
N MET A 591 15.82 6.11 -10.48
CA MET A 591 16.00 7.45 -9.92
C MET A 591 17.47 7.73 -9.63
N ALA A 592 18.18 6.77 -9.03
CA ALA A 592 19.62 6.90 -8.77
C ALA A 592 20.43 7.06 -10.06
N ARG A 593 20.12 6.26 -11.09
CA ARG A 593 20.77 6.35 -12.41
C ARG A 593 20.56 7.73 -13.05
N VAL A 594 19.32 8.22 -13.07
CA VAL A 594 18.94 9.52 -13.64
C VAL A 594 19.64 10.67 -12.92
N LEU A 595 19.60 10.69 -11.58
CA LEU A 595 20.29 11.72 -10.80
C LEU A 595 21.80 11.70 -11.04
N SER A 596 22.41 10.52 -11.14
CA SER A 596 23.83 10.38 -11.47
C SER A 596 24.17 10.98 -12.84
N ILE A 597 23.39 10.67 -13.87
CA ILE A 597 23.62 11.18 -15.23
C ILE A 597 23.52 12.70 -15.25
N TYR A 598 22.41 13.23 -14.75
CA TYR A 598 22.17 14.67 -14.74
C TYR A 598 23.26 15.43 -13.97
N SER A 599 23.64 14.90 -12.81
CA SER A 599 24.75 15.38 -11.97
C SER A 599 26.10 15.40 -12.68
N LYS A 600 26.42 14.37 -13.46
CA LYS A 600 27.69 14.25 -14.21
C LYS A 600 27.72 15.16 -15.44
N GLU A 601 26.60 15.30 -16.15
CA GLU A 601 26.52 16.10 -17.39
C GLU A 601 26.45 17.60 -17.12
N THR A 602 25.76 18.02 -16.06
CA THR A 602 25.49 19.44 -15.80
C THR A 602 26.29 20.00 -14.62
N GLY A 603 26.93 19.15 -13.83
CA GLY A 603 27.52 19.54 -12.54
C GLY A 603 26.49 19.82 -11.45
N TRP A 604 25.20 19.56 -11.70
CA TRP A 604 24.14 19.83 -10.73
C TRP A 604 24.32 19.01 -9.44
N ARG A 605 23.99 19.65 -8.32
CA ARG A 605 23.87 19.04 -7.00
C ARG A 605 22.59 19.52 -6.34
N PRO A 606 21.90 18.67 -5.56
CA PRO A 606 20.75 19.12 -4.80
C PRO A 606 21.20 20.09 -3.70
N ARG A 607 20.32 21.00 -3.26
CA ARG A 607 20.61 21.88 -2.11
C ARG A 607 20.91 21.06 -0.85
N ARG A 608 20.07 20.06 -0.60
CA ARG A 608 20.11 19.13 0.55
C ARG A 608 20.53 17.75 0.10
N THR A 609 21.12 16.97 0.99
CA THR A 609 21.55 15.60 0.67
C THR A 609 20.33 14.72 0.38
N ILE A 610 20.37 14.00 -0.74
CA ILE A 610 19.41 12.95 -1.07
C ILE A 610 20.01 11.62 -0.60
N ILE A 611 19.23 10.86 0.16
CA ILE A 611 19.64 9.58 0.71
C ILE A 611 18.73 8.48 0.18
N PHE A 612 19.31 7.49 -0.47
CA PHE A 612 18.66 6.25 -0.84
C PHE A 612 18.89 5.22 0.26
N CYS A 613 17.82 4.65 0.78
CA CYS A 613 17.85 3.68 1.86
C CYS A 613 17.27 2.36 1.36
N GLN A 614 18.12 1.34 1.27
CA GLN A 614 17.68 0.01 0.92
C GLN A 614 17.61 -0.85 2.17
N TRP A 615 16.40 -1.30 2.50
CA TRP A 615 16.09 -2.05 3.71
C TRP A 615 16.03 -3.56 3.45
N ASP A 616 16.40 -4.32 4.47
CA ASP A 616 16.23 -5.78 4.52
C ASP A 616 15.29 -6.15 5.68
N ALA A 617 14.75 -7.37 5.66
CA ALA A 617 13.82 -7.90 6.65
C ALA A 617 12.59 -7.02 6.98
N GLU A 618 12.04 -6.30 6.00
CA GLU A 618 10.77 -5.59 6.16
C GLU A 618 9.62 -6.56 6.41
N GLU A 619 9.58 -7.65 5.65
CA GLU A 619 8.47 -8.61 5.65
C GLU A 619 8.31 -9.30 7.01
N PHE A 620 9.38 -9.29 7.80
CA PHE A 620 9.49 -9.88 9.12
C PHE A 620 9.13 -8.94 10.27
N GLY A 621 8.78 -7.68 9.99
CA GLY A 621 8.37 -6.69 10.99
C GLY A 621 9.12 -5.36 10.90
N LEU A 622 9.39 -4.87 9.70
CA LEU A 622 10.15 -3.63 9.47
C LEU A 622 11.54 -3.65 10.10
N ILE A 623 12.19 -4.82 10.18
CA ILE A 623 13.38 -5.02 11.02
C ILE A 623 14.51 -4.11 10.56
N GLY A 624 14.98 -4.24 9.32
CA GLY A 624 16.15 -3.47 8.88
C GLY A 624 15.97 -1.96 8.98
N SER A 625 14.81 -1.42 8.60
CA SER A 625 14.56 0.03 8.69
C SER A 625 14.48 0.50 10.15
N THR A 626 13.87 -0.29 11.04
CA THR A 626 13.75 0.03 12.47
C THR A 626 15.12 -0.01 13.16
N GLU A 627 15.91 -1.06 12.96
CA GLU A 627 17.26 -1.17 13.54
C GLU A 627 18.13 0.03 13.12
N TRP A 628 18.01 0.47 11.87
CA TRP A 628 18.74 1.64 11.38
C TRP A 628 18.28 2.95 12.00
N VAL A 629 16.97 3.10 12.23
CA VAL A 629 16.43 4.25 12.96
C VAL A 629 16.91 4.25 14.40
N GLU A 630 16.92 3.11 15.08
CA GLU A 630 17.39 2.98 16.46
C GLU A 630 18.89 3.31 16.57
N GLN A 631 19.71 2.84 15.63
CA GLN A 631 21.14 3.19 15.58
C GLN A 631 21.39 4.69 15.31
N ASN A 632 20.53 5.35 14.54
CA ASN A 632 20.78 6.72 14.03
C ASN A 632 19.78 7.77 14.53
N LEU A 633 19.01 7.47 15.58
CA LEU A 633 17.86 8.27 16.02
C LEU A 633 18.21 9.74 16.25
N LEU A 634 19.35 10.02 16.90
CA LEU A 634 19.77 11.39 17.20
C LEU A 634 20.10 12.19 15.95
N GLN A 635 20.75 11.54 14.97
CA GLN A 635 21.09 12.18 13.70
C GLN A 635 19.82 12.46 12.91
N LEU A 636 18.91 11.48 12.82
CA LEU A 636 17.64 11.62 12.13
C LEU A 636 16.79 12.75 12.71
N LYS A 637 16.69 12.85 14.04
CA LYS A 637 15.96 13.94 14.71
C LYS A 637 16.46 15.34 14.32
N GLN A 638 17.74 15.50 14.00
CA GLN A 638 18.34 16.80 13.70
C GLN A 638 18.44 17.09 12.19
N ARG A 639 18.52 16.03 11.38
CA ARG A 639 18.93 16.10 9.97
C ARG A 639 17.84 15.70 8.99
N ALA A 640 16.96 14.76 9.36
CA ALA A 640 15.91 14.28 8.46
C ALA A 640 14.86 15.37 8.21
N VAL A 641 14.63 15.66 6.93
CA VAL A 641 13.62 16.62 6.46
C VAL A 641 12.33 15.88 6.13
N ALA A 642 12.44 14.79 5.39
CA ALA A 642 11.32 13.94 4.99
C ALA A 642 11.83 12.52 4.68
N TYR A 643 10.97 11.53 4.89
CA TYR A 643 11.13 10.16 4.41
C TYR A 643 10.02 9.85 3.40
N ILE A 644 10.41 9.45 2.19
CA ILE A 644 9.51 9.07 1.11
C ILE A 644 9.68 7.56 0.91
N ASN A 645 8.59 6.80 1.06
CA ASN A 645 8.60 5.36 0.91
C ASN A 645 8.18 4.96 -0.50
N LEU A 646 8.94 4.08 -1.15
CA LEU A 646 8.66 3.54 -2.48
C LEU A 646 8.59 2.02 -2.43
N ASP A 647 7.59 1.50 -1.73
CA ASP A 647 7.40 0.08 -1.50
C ASP A 647 6.69 -0.60 -2.69
N ASN A 648 5.37 -0.45 -2.75
CA ASN A 648 4.55 -1.19 -3.68
C ASN A 648 3.94 -0.28 -4.75
N PHE A 649 4.31 -0.47 -6.02
CA PHE A 649 3.66 0.17 -7.17
C PHE A 649 2.84 -0.85 -7.95
N ASN A 650 1.52 -0.76 -7.81
CA ASN A 650 0.59 -1.68 -8.47
C ASN A 650 -0.62 -0.96 -9.07
N GLY A 651 -1.24 -1.63 -10.05
CA GLY A 651 -2.41 -1.12 -10.77
C GLY A 651 -2.09 -0.04 -11.80
N ASN A 652 -3.11 0.39 -12.51
CA ASN A 652 -3.03 1.38 -13.60
C ASN A 652 -4.20 2.39 -13.58
N LEU A 653 -4.95 2.46 -12.48
CA LEU A 653 -6.18 3.24 -12.41
C LEU A 653 -5.95 4.68 -11.92
N THR A 654 -5.35 4.83 -10.73
CA THR A 654 -5.16 6.15 -10.12
C THR A 654 -4.01 6.12 -9.11
N LEU A 655 -3.46 7.29 -8.83
CA LEU A 655 -2.41 7.48 -7.84
C LEU A 655 -3.02 7.49 -6.42
N ASN A 656 -2.44 6.70 -5.51
CA ASN A 656 -2.82 6.65 -4.12
C ASN A 656 -1.64 7.07 -3.23
N ILE A 657 -1.82 8.08 -2.40
CA ILE A 657 -0.76 8.65 -1.57
C ILE A 657 -1.22 8.72 -0.12
N LYS A 658 -0.36 8.24 0.79
CA LYS A 658 -0.49 8.43 2.23
C LYS A 658 0.67 9.29 2.69
N ALA A 659 0.37 10.42 3.34
CA ALA A 659 1.39 11.35 3.80
C ALA A 659 0.90 12.16 5.00
N VAL A 660 1.85 12.73 5.75
CA VAL A 660 1.55 13.75 6.76
C VAL A 660 1.01 15.03 6.09
N PRO A 661 0.15 15.81 6.75
CA PRO A 661 -0.45 17.02 6.16
C PRO A 661 0.56 18.05 5.63
N LEU A 662 1.77 18.08 6.20
CA LEU A 662 2.85 18.98 5.78
C LEU A 662 3.27 18.78 4.31
N LEU A 663 3.10 17.58 3.76
CA LEU A 663 3.46 17.27 2.37
C LEU A 663 2.30 17.49 1.38
N TYR A 664 1.09 17.82 1.85
CA TYR A 664 -0.11 17.91 1.01
C TYR A 664 0.06 18.86 -0.18
N ARG A 665 0.52 20.10 0.08
CA ARG A 665 0.70 21.10 -0.98
C ARG A 665 1.76 20.67 -2.00
N LEU A 666 2.86 20.07 -1.53
CA LEU A 666 3.91 19.55 -2.40
C LEU A 666 3.36 18.46 -3.32
N ILE A 667 2.60 17.52 -2.78
CA ILE A 667 1.99 16.42 -3.52
C ILE A 667 1.05 16.95 -4.60
N VAL A 668 0.13 17.87 -4.24
CA VAL A 668 -0.84 18.44 -5.19
C VAL A 668 -0.14 19.20 -6.31
N ASP A 669 0.86 20.03 -5.96
CA ASP A 669 1.62 20.82 -6.93
C ASP A 669 2.39 19.91 -7.91
N VAL A 670 3.14 18.92 -7.40
CA VAL A 670 3.88 17.96 -8.24
C VAL A 670 2.93 17.15 -9.14
N ALA A 671 1.82 16.65 -8.60
CA ALA A 671 0.84 15.91 -9.39
C ALA A 671 0.23 16.79 -10.48
N SER A 672 -0.12 18.04 -10.18
CA SER A 672 -0.74 18.95 -11.16
C SER A 672 0.13 19.20 -12.39
N ARG A 673 1.47 19.16 -12.25
CA ARG A 673 2.43 19.39 -13.33
C ARG A 673 2.65 18.18 -14.23
N GLN A 674 2.40 16.96 -13.73
CA GLN A 674 2.51 15.74 -14.53
C GLN A 674 1.24 15.44 -15.32
N PHE A 675 0.08 15.90 -14.85
CA PHE A 675 -1.22 15.65 -15.49
C PHE A 675 -1.75 16.85 -16.29
N SER A 676 -0.99 17.95 -16.36
CA SER A 676 -1.20 19.10 -17.24
C SER A 676 -0.39 18.96 -18.52
#